data_AF-A0AAW4I373-F1
#
_entry.id   AF-A0AAW4I373-F1
#
_cell.length_a   1.000
_cell.length_b   1.000
_cell.length_c   1.000
_cell.angle_alpha   90.00
_cell.angle_beta   90.00
_cell.angle_gamma   90.00
#
_symmetry.space_group_name_H-M   'P 1'
#
loop_
_entity.id
_entity.type
_entity.pdbx_description
1 polymer ?
#
loop_
_entity_poly.entity_id
_entity_poly.type
_entity_poly.pdbx_seq_one_letter_code
_entity_poly.pdbx_strand_id
1 'polypeptide(L)'
;MKKQIVSVVACTVLAPMFLHGNGNTVYADNKTKQISPTLEDQQKEMDRKGLLGYYYKEKDFNNLILFAPTRENTLRYDQQTANALLDKKQQNYQSIRWVGQLQSKETGDFTFHLSEDEYAMIELNGKVISNKGKEKQVVHLEKGQLVPIKIEYQADKPIDMDSEIFKNLKLFKVDAQQQSHHIQLDELRNPEFNKKETQEFLKKAASSNLFTQKVKSTKNEDDDTDGDSISDGFEENGYTIQDKHAVKWDDSLASKGYTKFVSNPLDTHTVGDPYTDYEKAARDLDLSNAKETFNPLVAAFPSVNVSMEKVILSPNENLSNSVESHSSTNWSYTNTEGASVEAGIGPKGLSFGVSANYQHSETVGHEWGTSTGNTSQFNTASAGYLNANVRYNNVGTGAIYDVKPTTSFVLNKDTIATITAKSNSTALSISPGQSYPKQGQNGIAITSMDDFNSHPITLNKQQVGQLLNNTPIMLETDQTDGVYKVRDAHGNIATGGTWNGVTQQIEAKTASIIIDDGTRVAEKRVAAKDYTHPEDKTPELTLKDALKLSYPDQIKEKDGLLYYNDKPIYESSVMTYLDENTAKEVKKQINDTTGKFKDVQHLYDVKLTPKMNFTIKMAVLYDGAEGEASTGIIPLGKWNNAAIGGAANTGQNSYESLSAGFTPSLQLSSEAKSKLKKNTTYYLSMYLRSQANNSPTIEIRGEKNIEIASKKVTLNANYTKVDILVKNSENNPVNQIVINPNSTNHSINWDDVTITEVSAMKPKDFSNDDIKKIYKDYTEVKNGSYLDAVTFKNIKPLQNYVTKYRVKNRSAIPGLGVIPIDKTLDSGPVNNNGDVKVNLRDYSSNGINTAIEKVDIYAITNDGREILIYSS
;
A
#
# COMPACT_ATOMS: atom_id res chain seq x y z
N MET A 1 56.68 16.03 45.90
CA MET A 1 56.43 17.26 46.70
C MET A 1 55.63 18.24 45.84
N LYS A 2 54.52 18.75 46.41
CA LYS A 2 53.62 19.84 45.96
C LYS A 2 52.78 19.56 44.70
N LYS A 3 51.47 19.83 44.64
CA LYS A 3 50.40 20.16 45.61
C LYS A 3 49.08 20.01 44.84
N GLN A 4 48.09 19.31 45.40
CA GLN A 4 46.69 19.37 44.99
C GLN A 4 46.01 20.57 45.66
N ILE A 5 45.14 21.28 44.93
CA ILE A 5 44.04 22.07 45.47
C ILE A 5 42.82 21.91 44.57
N VAL A 6 41.71 21.55 45.22
CA VAL A 6 40.32 21.53 44.75
C VAL A 6 39.71 22.92 44.91
N SER A 7 38.86 23.34 43.97
CA SER A 7 37.77 24.28 44.26
C SER A 7 36.55 23.98 43.37
N VAL A 8 35.41 23.89 44.04
CA VAL A 8 34.06 23.60 43.57
C VAL A 8 33.38 24.89 43.08
N VAL A 9 32.64 24.84 41.97
CA VAL A 9 31.51 25.75 41.70
C VAL A 9 30.36 24.92 41.12
N ALA A 10 29.19 25.09 41.74
CA ALA A 10 27.94 24.39 41.47
C ALA A 10 27.16 25.01 40.29
N CYS A 11 26.55 24.17 39.45
CA CYS A 11 25.47 24.58 38.55
C CYS A 11 24.19 23.84 38.92
N THR A 12 23.23 24.60 39.43
CA THR A 12 21.86 24.24 39.78
C THR A 12 21.02 23.96 38.53
N VAL A 13 20.38 22.79 38.48
CA VAL A 13 19.31 22.47 37.53
C VAL A 13 17.98 22.89 38.15
N LEU A 14 17.30 23.86 37.54
CA LEU A 14 15.94 24.26 37.89
C LEU A 14 14.93 23.36 37.18
N ALA A 15 14.22 22.54 37.94
CA ALA A 15 13.02 21.83 37.50
C ALA A 15 11.79 22.73 37.70
N PRO A 16 10.87 22.85 36.72
CA PRO A 16 9.60 23.52 36.96
C PRO A 16 8.59 22.57 37.62
N MET A 17 8.22 22.86 38.88
CA MET A 17 7.02 22.34 39.52
C MET A 17 5.82 23.17 39.07
N PHE A 18 4.79 22.55 38.51
CA PHE A 18 3.48 23.19 38.36
C PHE A 18 2.59 22.83 39.55
N LEU A 19 2.23 23.87 40.31
CA LEU A 19 1.28 23.86 41.41
C LEU A 19 -0.15 23.80 40.87
N HIS A 20 -0.98 23.04 41.57
CA HIS A 20 -2.43 23.00 41.42
C HIS A 20 -3.07 24.34 41.86
N GLY A 21 -4.02 24.84 41.08
CA GLY A 21 -4.87 25.97 41.42
C GLY A 21 -6.23 25.89 40.70
N ASN A 22 -7.29 25.81 41.49
CA ASN A 22 -8.71 25.75 41.11
C ASN A 22 -9.18 26.93 40.23
N GLY A 23 -10.07 26.65 39.27
CA GLY A 23 -10.86 27.66 38.57
C GLY A 23 -11.71 27.07 37.43
N ASN A 24 -13.00 26.83 37.72
CA ASN A 24 -14.02 26.20 36.89
C ASN A 24 -14.10 26.67 35.42
N THR A 25 -14.38 25.75 34.49
CA THR A 25 -15.51 25.90 33.53
C THR A 25 -15.96 24.55 32.92
N VAL A 26 -17.17 24.16 33.35
CA VAL A 26 -18.28 23.51 32.62
C VAL A 26 -18.00 22.26 31.78
N TYR A 27 -18.30 21.11 32.38
CA TYR A 27 -18.64 19.87 31.70
C TYR A 27 -20.11 19.92 31.23
N ALA A 28 -20.37 19.49 29.99
CA ALA A 28 -21.68 19.01 29.57
C ALA A 28 -21.67 17.48 29.58
N ASP A 29 -22.44 16.91 30.49
CA ASP A 29 -22.77 15.49 30.61
C ASP A 29 -23.46 14.99 29.34
N ASN A 30 -23.00 13.86 28.80
CA ASN A 30 -23.92 12.89 28.22
C ASN A 30 -23.40 11.47 28.42
N LYS A 31 -24.15 10.74 29.24
CA LYS A 31 -23.93 9.35 29.65
C LYS A 31 -23.73 8.43 28.43
N THR A 32 -22.53 7.87 28.29
CA THR A 32 -22.30 6.63 27.55
C THR A 32 -21.80 5.59 28.54
N LYS A 33 -22.48 4.43 28.54
CA LYS A 33 -22.21 3.28 29.42
C LYS A 33 -20.72 2.90 29.32
N GLN A 34 -20.04 2.91 30.47
CA GLN A 34 -18.70 2.33 30.60
C GLN A 34 -18.74 0.86 30.17
N ILE A 35 -18.10 0.57 29.05
CA ILE A 35 -17.52 -0.74 28.77
C ILE A 35 -16.08 -0.61 29.27
N SER A 36 -15.72 -1.40 30.29
CA SER A 36 -14.39 -1.40 30.90
C SER A 36 -13.31 -1.68 29.85
N PRO A 37 -12.33 -0.78 29.65
CA PRO A 37 -11.15 -1.08 28.86
C PRO A 37 -10.13 -1.77 29.78
N THR A 38 -10.14 -3.09 29.79
CA THR A 38 -9.00 -3.87 30.28
C THR A 38 -8.58 -4.80 29.16
N LEU A 39 -7.75 -4.29 28.25
CA LEU A 39 -6.84 -5.01 27.35
C LEU A 39 -6.17 -4.00 26.39
N GLU A 40 -5.51 -2.97 26.92
CA GLU A 40 -4.52 -2.20 26.17
C GLU A 40 -3.24 -2.06 27.03
N ASP A 41 -2.12 -2.51 26.44
CA ASP A 41 -0.73 -2.23 26.80
C ASP A 41 -0.19 -2.61 28.19
N GLN A 42 -0.10 -3.93 28.44
CA GLN A 42 1.09 -4.45 29.10
C GLN A 42 1.95 -5.19 28.06
N GLN A 43 2.86 -4.47 27.40
CA GLN A 43 4.00 -5.10 26.73
C GLN A 43 4.82 -5.83 27.81
N LYS A 44 4.50 -7.11 28.06
CA LYS A 44 5.43 -7.99 28.77
C LYS A 44 6.66 -8.11 27.87
N GLU A 45 7.82 -7.81 28.45
CA GLU A 45 9.12 -8.09 27.83
C GLU A 45 9.09 -9.55 27.32
N MET A 46 9.25 -9.73 26.00
CA MET A 46 9.09 -11.04 25.35
C MET A 46 10.30 -11.91 25.67
N ASP A 47 10.17 -12.73 26.72
CA ASP A 47 11.20 -13.60 27.23
C ASP A 47 11.36 -14.88 26.37
N ARG A 48 12.56 -15.10 25.80
CA ARG A 48 12.97 -16.32 25.09
C ARG A 48 13.61 -17.37 26.02
N LYS A 49 13.48 -17.22 27.34
CA LYS A 49 13.88 -18.26 28.30
C LYS A 49 12.98 -19.49 28.25
N GLY A 50 13.57 -20.62 28.64
CA GLY A 50 12.94 -21.94 28.61
C GLY A 50 13.27 -22.72 27.35
N LEU A 51 12.83 -23.97 27.29
CA LEU A 51 12.89 -24.81 26.09
C LEU A 51 11.52 -24.78 25.39
N LEU A 52 11.47 -25.12 24.11
CA LEU A 52 10.21 -25.35 23.41
C LEU A 52 9.79 -26.81 23.63
N GLY A 53 8.68 -27.03 24.33
CA GLY A 53 8.13 -28.36 24.60
C GLY A 53 7.03 -28.72 23.59
N TYR A 54 7.07 -29.94 23.07
CA TYR A 54 6.11 -30.55 22.15
C TYR A 54 5.41 -31.70 22.87
N TYR A 55 4.09 -31.66 22.95
CA TYR A 55 3.29 -32.54 23.81
C TYR A 55 2.38 -33.44 22.97
N TYR A 56 2.58 -34.75 23.07
CA TYR A 56 2.00 -35.76 22.19
C TYR A 56 1.04 -36.69 22.93
N LYS A 57 -0.02 -37.12 22.23
CA LYS A 57 -0.95 -38.13 22.77
C LYS A 57 -0.35 -39.52 22.84
N GLU A 58 0.54 -39.85 21.91
CA GLU A 58 1.08 -41.19 21.76
C GLU A 58 2.49 -41.30 22.33
N LYS A 59 2.94 -42.54 22.60
CA LYS A 59 4.25 -42.81 23.20
C LYS A 59 5.42 -42.52 22.24
N ASP A 60 5.20 -42.67 20.94
CA ASP A 60 6.24 -42.58 19.92
C ASP A 60 6.34 -41.20 19.25
N PHE A 61 5.97 -40.13 19.96
CA PHE A 61 6.01 -38.73 19.48
C PHE A 61 5.17 -38.53 18.20
N ASN A 62 3.93 -39.02 18.25
CA ASN A 62 2.91 -38.81 17.22
C ASN A 62 1.65 -38.21 17.86
N ASN A 63 0.81 -37.59 17.04
CA ASN A 63 -0.40 -36.86 17.41
C ASN A 63 -0.05 -35.70 18.36
N LEU A 64 0.63 -34.69 17.79
CA LEU A 64 0.99 -33.44 18.44
C LEU A 64 -0.28 -32.64 18.77
N ILE A 65 -0.40 -32.23 20.03
CA ILE A 65 -1.56 -31.48 20.52
C ILE A 65 -1.25 -30.01 20.72
N LEU A 66 -0.08 -29.74 21.27
CA LEU A 66 0.38 -28.43 21.70
C LEU A 66 1.89 -28.40 21.60
N PHE A 67 2.44 -27.26 21.21
CA PHE A 67 3.81 -26.93 21.58
C PHE A 67 3.90 -25.52 22.18
N ALA A 68 4.76 -25.35 23.18
CA ALA A 68 4.82 -24.15 24.00
C ALA A 68 6.15 -24.03 24.75
N PRO A 69 6.61 -22.81 25.06
CA PRO A 69 7.82 -22.60 25.83
C PRO A 69 7.65 -23.00 27.30
N THR A 70 8.71 -23.50 27.92
CA THR A 70 8.69 -23.89 29.35
C THR A 70 8.74 -22.69 30.29
N ARG A 71 8.20 -22.85 31.51
CA ARG A 71 7.99 -21.78 32.50
C ARG A 71 8.26 -22.27 33.93
N GLU A 72 8.31 -21.31 34.87
CA GLU A 72 8.36 -21.54 36.32
C GLU A 72 9.57 -22.34 36.83
N ASN A 73 10.73 -22.26 36.16
CA ASN A 73 11.88 -23.14 36.43
C ASN A 73 11.50 -24.63 36.42
N THR A 74 10.57 -25.02 35.56
CA THR A 74 10.23 -26.43 35.33
C THR A 74 10.18 -26.68 33.83
N LEU A 75 9.94 -27.92 33.43
CA LEU A 75 9.70 -28.29 32.04
C LEU A 75 8.22 -28.20 31.63
N ARG A 76 7.38 -27.51 32.42
CA ARG A 76 5.95 -27.28 32.12
C ARG A 76 5.74 -26.00 31.29
N TYR A 77 4.61 -25.89 30.61
CA TYR A 77 4.14 -24.66 29.96
C TYR A 77 3.15 -23.87 30.83
N ASP A 78 2.77 -22.66 30.40
CA ASP A 78 1.75 -21.87 31.11
C ASP A 78 0.34 -22.47 30.91
N GLN A 79 -0.20 -22.99 32.01
CA GLN A 79 -1.47 -23.70 31.99
C GLN A 79 -2.66 -22.80 31.66
N GLN A 80 -2.59 -21.53 32.05
CA GLN A 80 -3.69 -20.59 31.86
C GLN A 80 -3.91 -20.31 30.37
N THR A 81 -2.83 -20.04 29.64
CA THR A 81 -2.86 -19.84 28.19
C THR A 81 -3.37 -21.09 27.47
N ALA A 82 -2.83 -22.27 27.80
CA ALA A 82 -3.25 -23.50 27.14
C ALA A 82 -4.75 -23.81 27.33
N ASN A 83 -5.31 -23.53 28.50
CA ASN A 83 -6.74 -23.71 28.78
C ASN A 83 -7.65 -22.75 27.99
N ALA A 84 -7.12 -21.64 27.47
CA ALA A 84 -7.88 -20.75 26.59
C ALA A 84 -8.05 -21.35 25.18
N LEU A 85 -7.05 -22.13 24.75
CA LEU A 85 -6.95 -22.75 23.43
C LEU A 85 -7.49 -24.18 23.37
N LEU A 86 -7.33 -24.96 24.44
CA LEU A 86 -7.65 -26.40 24.48
C LEU A 86 -8.53 -26.75 25.67
N ASP A 87 -9.43 -27.72 25.46
CA ASP A 87 -10.16 -28.35 26.54
C ASP A 87 -9.22 -29.19 27.41
N LYS A 88 -9.47 -29.25 28.72
CA LYS A 88 -8.67 -30.07 29.65
C LYS A 88 -8.54 -31.53 29.23
N LYS A 89 -9.58 -32.11 28.61
CA LYS A 89 -9.56 -33.51 28.15
C LYS A 89 -8.55 -33.75 27.01
N GLN A 90 -8.26 -32.72 26.22
CA GLN A 90 -7.28 -32.78 25.14
C GLN A 90 -5.86 -32.73 25.70
N GLN A 91 -5.65 -32.19 26.89
CA GLN A 91 -4.33 -31.98 27.48
C GLN A 91 -3.89 -33.15 28.39
N ASN A 92 -3.84 -34.34 27.81
CA ASN A 92 -3.28 -35.56 28.44
C ASN A 92 -2.22 -36.12 27.51
N TYR A 93 -1.01 -36.38 28.01
CA TYR A 93 0.17 -36.65 27.18
C TYR A 93 0.87 -37.94 27.56
N GLN A 94 1.28 -38.72 26.56
CA GLN A 94 2.04 -39.96 26.78
C GLN A 94 3.54 -39.76 26.50
N SER A 95 3.89 -38.78 25.66
CA SER A 95 5.28 -38.39 25.43
C SER A 95 5.42 -36.89 25.25
N ILE A 96 6.62 -36.38 25.59
CA ILE A 96 6.97 -34.97 25.51
C ILE A 96 8.40 -34.84 24.98
N ARG A 97 8.62 -33.89 24.08
CA ARG A 97 9.94 -33.53 23.57
C ARG A 97 10.23 -32.07 23.87
N TRP A 98 11.38 -31.77 24.48
CA TRP A 98 11.85 -30.40 24.64
C TRP A 98 13.08 -30.16 23.78
N VAL A 99 13.12 -29.02 23.10
CA VAL A 99 14.24 -28.59 22.25
C VAL A 99 14.58 -27.13 22.52
N GLY A 100 15.85 -26.78 22.35
CA GLY A 100 16.33 -25.41 22.52
C GLY A 100 17.82 -25.37 22.75
N GLN A 101 18.28 -24.40 23.53
CA GLN A 101 19.69 -24.21 23.86
C GLN A 101 19.89 -24.15 25.39
N LEU A 102 20.99 -24.74 25.84
CA LEU A 102 21.49 -24.64 27.21
C LEU A 102 22.64 -23.62 27.26
N GLN A 103 22.60 -22.72 28.24
CA GLN A 103 23.63 -21.73 28.53
C GLN A 103 24.07 -21.88 29.99
N SER A 104 25.20 -22.58 30.24
CA SER A 104 25.68 -22.77 31.61
C SER A 104 26.15 -21.45 32.22
N LYS A 105 25.80 -21.21 33.48
CA LYS A 105 26.32 -20.08 34.28
C LYS A 105 27.78 -20.24 34.70
N GLU A 106 28.32 -21.44 34.59
CA GLU A 106 29.64 -21.82 35.08
C GLU A 106 30.34 -22.74 34.07
N THR A 107 31.66 -22.57 33.93
CA THR A 107 32.49 -23.50 33.15
C THR A 107 32.77 -24.74 34.00
N GLY A 108 32.59 -25.93 33.44
CA GLY A 108 32.87 -27.16 34.16
C GLY A 108 32.40 -28.42 33.46
N ASP A 109 32.67 -29.55 34.11
CA ASP A 109 32.29 -30.89 33.70
C ASP A 109 31.01 -31.32 34.43
N PHE A 110 29.98 -31.67 33.68
CA PHE A 110 28.65 -31.97 34.22
C PHE A 110 28.06 -33.28 33.69
N THR A 111 27.24 -33.93 34.50
CA THR A 111 26.27 -34.95 34.04
C THR A 111 24.84 -34.43 34.23
N PHE A 112 23.87 -34.96 33.49
CA PHE A 112 22.51 -34.43 33.46
C PHE A 112 21.47 -35.48 33.83
N HIS A 113 20.37 -35.05 34.44
CA HIS A 113 19.22 -35.90 34.73
C HIS A 113 17.92 -35.13 34.88
N LEU A 114 16.79 -35.80 34.67
CA LEU A 114 15.47 -35.29 35.03
C LEU A 114 15.05 -35.77 36.43
N SER A 115 14.05 -35.13 37.04
CA SER A 115 13.40 -35.65 38.25
C SER A 115 12.78 -37.04 38.03
N GLU A 116 12.31 -37.33 36.81
CA GLU A 116 11.78 -38.62 36.36
C GLU A 116 12.74 -39.27 35.34
N ASP A 117 14.01 -39.40 35.73
CA ASP A 117 15.12 -39.75 34.83
C ASP A 117 14.95 -41.10 34.12
N GLU A 118 14.30 -42.08 34.75
CA GLU A 118 14.11 -43.42 34.19
C GLU A 118 13.23 -43.46 32.92
N TYR A 119 12.45 -42.40 32.70
CA TYR A 119 11.55 -42.22 31.55
C TYR A 119 12.10 -41.24 30.52
N ALA A 120 13.32 -40.71 30.72
CA ALA A 120 13.88 -39.63 29.91
C ALA A 120 15.17 -40.02 29.18
N MET A 121 15.40 -39.40 28.03
CA MET A 121 16.70 -39.40 27.34
C MET A 121 17.11 -37.95 27.05
N ILE A 122 18.41 -37.67 27.19
CA ILE A 122 18.97 -36.34 27.00
C ILE A 122 20.05 -36.41 25.93
N GLU A 123 19.90 -35.61 24.88
CA GLU A 123 20.89 -35.34 23.85
C GLU A 123 21.39 -33.91 23.99
N LEU A 124 22.71 -33.74 23.96
CA LEU A 124 23.37 -32.44 24.01
C LEU A 124 24.39 -32.35 22.88
N ASN A 125 24.30 -31.30 22.07
CA ASN A 125 25.12 -31.12 20.87
C ASN A 125 25.12 -32.35 19.92
N GLY A 126 23.95 -32.97 19.73
CA GLY A 126 23.79 -34.13 18.85
C GLY A 126 24.29 -35.47 19.42
N LYS A 127 24.74 -35.51 20.69
CA LYS A 127 25.21 -36.72 21.37
C LYS A 127 24.29 -37.08 22.54
N VAL A 128 23.84 -38.33 22.62
CA VAL A 128 23.09 -38.83 23.78
C VAL A 128 24.02 -38.91 25.00
N ILE A 129 23.68 -38.19 26.06
CA ILE A 129 24.48 -38.04 27.28
C ILE A 129 23.82 -38.65 28.52
N SER A 130 22.52 -38.95 28.46
CA SER A 130 21.78 -39.69 29.49
C SER A 130 20.71 -40.55 28.82
N ASN A 131 20.59 -41.81 29.24
CA ASN A 131 19.68 -42.80 28.67
C ASN A 131 18.87 -43.51 29.76
N LYS A 132 17.62 -43.06 29.99
CA LYS A 132 16.70 -43.65 31.00
C LYS A 132 17.32 -43.71 32.39
N GLY A 133 17.99 -42.64 32.78
CA GLY A 133 18.76 -42.50 34.02
C GLY A 133 19.97 -43.42 34.16
N LYS A 134 20.30 -44.16 33.10
CA LYS A 134 21.50 -45.00 32.96
C LYS A 134 22.46 -44.31 31.99
N GLU A 135 23.73 -44.76 31.99
CA GLU A 135 24.74 -44.33 31.01
C GLU A 135 24.96 -42.81 30.96
N LYS A 136 25.27 -42.20 32.11
CA LYS A 136 25.53 -40.76 32.21
C LYS A 136 26.93 -40.41 31.73
N GLN A 137 27.00 -39.61 30.67
CA GLN A 137 28.26 -39.08 30.15
C GLN A 137 28.56 -37.72 30.75
N VAL A 138 29.84 -37.52 31.10
CA VAL A 138 30.36 -36.21 31.50
C VAL A 138 30.52 -35.35 30.26
N VAL A 139 30.00 -34.12 30.31
CA VAL A 139 30.09 -33.12 29.25
C VAL A 139 30.75 -31.86 29.82
N HIS A 140 31.75 -31.36 29.11
CA HIS A 140 32.34 -30.05 29.38
C HIS A 140 31.46 -28.93 28.82
N LEU A 141 31.14 -27.93 29.63
CA LEU A 141 30.42 -26.73 29.22
C LEU A 141 31.24 -25.49 29.55
N GLU A 142 31.25 -24.54 28.62
CA GLU A 142 31.83 -23.21 28.84
C GLU A 142 30.76 -22.22 29.29
N LYS A 143 31.12 -21.36 30.24
CA LYS A 143 30.22 -20.32 30.76
C LYS A 143 29.72 -19.43 29.63
N GLY A 144 28.40 -19.28 29.53
CA GLY A 144 27.75 -18.39 28.58
C GLY A 144 27.65 -18.93 27.15
N GLN A 145 28.26 -20.08 26.83
CA GLN A 145 28.13 -20.71 25.52
C GLN A 145 26.74 -21.33 25.36
N LEU A 146 26.10 -21.08 24.21
CA LEU A 146 24.84 -21.72 23.84
C LEU A 146 25.10 -23.07 23.20
N VAL A 147 24.48 -24.12 23.74
CA VAL A 147 24.64 -25.51 23.27
C VAL A 147 23.26 -26.11 22.97
N PRO A 148 23.00 -26.67 21.77
CA PRO A 148 21.72 -27.30 21.46
C PRO A 148 21.43 -28.48 22.39
N ILE A 149 20.21 -28.53 22.92
CA ILE A 149 19.73 -29.59 23.81
C ILE A 149 18.39 -30.14 23.31
N LYS A 150 18.27 -31.47 23.31
CA LYS A 150 17.04 -32.21 23.04
C LYS A 150 16.79 -33.17 24.20
N ILE A 151 15.59 -33.12 24.77
CA ILE A 151 15.14 -34.00 25.84
C ILE A 151 13.88 -34.71 25.35
N GLU A 152 13.82 -36.02 25.48
CA GLU A 152 12.62 -36.78 25.17
C GLU A 152 12.18 -37.60 26.39
N TYR A 153 10.89 -37.58 26.66
CA TYR A 153 10.28 -38.23 27.81
C TYR A 153 9.10 -39.10 27.36
N GLN A 154 9.08 -40.36 27.80
CA GLN A 154 8.00 -41.32 27.54
C GLN A 154 7.40 -41.78 28.86
N ALA A 155 6.22 -41.29 29.19
CA ALA A 155 5.51 -41.70 30.37
C ALA A 155 5.14 -43.19 30.30
N ASP A 156 5.04 -43.87 31.44
CA ASP A 156 4.44 -45.21 31.50
C ASP A 156 2.91 -45.14 31.36
N LYS A 157 2.28 -44.12 31.97
CA LYS A 157 0.85 -43.82 31.86
C LYS A 157 0.65 -42.39 31.37
N PRO A 158 -0.47 -42.09 30.66
CA PRO A 158 -0.77 -40.72 30.25
C PRO A 158 -0.70 -39.78 31.46
N ILE A 159 0.06 -38.70 31.29
CA ILE A 159 0.23 -37.67 32.30
C ILE A 159 -0.77 -36.57 32.00
N ASP A 160 -1.64 -36.30 32.96
CA ASP A 160 -2.46 -35.09 32.96
C ASP A 160 -1.70 -33.93 33.62
N MET A 161 -2.18 -32.71 33.37
CA MET A 161 -1.51 -31.48 33.79
C MET A 161 -1.62 -31.20 35.30
N ASP A 162 -2.62 -31.80 35.94
CA ASP A 162 -2.85 -31.65 37.38
C ASP A 162 -1.98 -32.63 38.18
N SER A 163 -1.34 -33.61 37.51
CA SER A 163 -0.45 -34.58 38.13
C SER A 163 0.77 -33.94 38.79
N GLU A 164 1.14 -34.47 39.96
CA GLU A 164 2.36 -34.05 40.67
C GLU A 164 3.62 -34.35 39.88
N ILE A 165 3.59 -35.36 39.02
CA ILE A 165 4.68 -35.71 38.11
C ILE A 165 4.95 -34.52 37.17
N PHE A 166 3.93 -34.06 36.44
CA PHE A 166 4.07 -32.96 35.49
C PHE A 166 4.52 -31.66 36.16
N LYS A 167 3.94 -31.34 37.32
CA LYS A 167 4.29 -30.15 38.12
C LYS A 167 5.75 -30.14 38.57
N ASN A 168 6.36 -31.32 38.78
CA ASN A 168 7.70 -31.45 39.32
C ASN A 168 8.74 -31.94 38.30
N LEU A 169 8.42 -31.97 37.00
CA LEU A 169 9.40 -32.25 35.93
C LEU A 169 10.45 -31.13 35.85
N LYS A 170 11.67 -31.45 36.28
CA LYS A 170 12.80 -30.52 36.43
C LYS A 170 14.07 -31.14 35.85
N LEU A 171 14.95 -30.29 35.34
CA LEU A 171 16.24 -30.68 34.77
C LEU A 171 17.38 -30.29 35.73
N PHE A 172 18.30 -31.21 35.96
CA PHE A 172 19.42 -31.03 36.87
C PHE A 172 20.74 -31.27 36.16
N LYS A 173 21.77 -30.52 36.55
CA LYS A 173 23.18 -30.79 36.23
C LYS A 173 23.91 -31.15 37.52
N VAL A 174 24.77 -32.16 37.46
CA VAL A 174 25.59 -32.62 38.59
C VAL A 174 27.04 -32.31 38.28
N ASP A 175 27.71 -31.59 39.18
CA ASP A 175 29.10 -31.19 39.03
C ASP A 175 30.09 -32.32 39.42
N ALA A 176 31.38 -32.05 39.24
CA ALA A 176 32.46 -32.97 39.60
C ALA A 176 32.50 -33.30 41.11
N GLN A 177 31.91 -32.45 41.96
CA GLN A 177 31.79 -32.64 43.40
C GLN A 177 30.54 -33.45 43.79
N GLN A 178 29.80 -33.99 42.81
CA GLN A 178 28.53 -34.72 43.01
C GLN A 178 27.42 -33.87 43.62
N GLN A 179 27.49 -32.54 43.50
CA GLN A 179 26.41 -31.66 43.90
C GLN A 179 25.43 -31.51 42.73
N SER A 180 24.14 -31.73 43.01
CA SER A 180 23.06 -31.59 42.05
C SER A 180 22.52 -30.17 42.07
N HIS A 181 22.60 -29.50 40.93
CA HIS A 181 22.12 -28.14 40.72
C HIS A 181 20.90 -28.18 39.80
N HIS A 182 19.81 -27.58 40.26
CA HIS A 182 18.63 -27.39 39.42
C HIS A 182 18.93 -26.35 38.33
N ILE A 183 18.78 -26.74 37.07
CA ILE A 183 18.97 -25.84 35.94
C ILE A 183 17.86 -24.80 35.96
N GLN A 184 18.24 -23.54 36.06
CA GLN A 184 17.29 -22.45 36.13
C GLN A 184 16.74 -22.09 34.74
N LEU A 185 15.57 -21.48 34.68
CA LEU A 185 14.92 -21.09 33.43
C LEU A 185 15.81 -20.12 32.60
N ASP A 186 16.60 -19.29 33.27
CA ASP A 186 17.58 -18.38 32.64
C ASP A 186 18.87 -19.07 32.19
N GLU A 187 19.03 -20.37 32.35
CA GLU A 187 20.05 -21.20 31.68
C GLU A 187 19.50 -21.89 30.42
N LEU A 188 18.20 -21.75 30.12
CA LEU A 188 17.55 -22.36 28.96
C LEU A 188 17.06 -21.29 27.99
N ARG A 189 17.21 -21.52 26.69
CA ARG A 189 16.71 -20.62 25.63
C ARG A 189 15.92 -21.39 24.58
N ASN A 190 14.90 -20.72 24.06
CA ASN A 190 14.20 -21.14 22.86
C ASN A 190 15.21 -21.22 21.68
N PRO A 191 14.90 -22.00 20.64
CA PRO A 191 15.68 -22.02 19.42
C PRO A 191 15.83 -20.63 18.78
N GLU A 192 16.97 -20.37 18.13
CA GLU A 192 17.15 -19.20 17.27
C GLU A 192 16.66 -19.53 15.85
N PHE A 193 15.37 -19.33 15.58
CA PHE A 193 14.65 -19.85 14.41
C PHE A 193 15.23 -19.43 13.04
N ASN A 194 15.85 -18.25 12.95
CA ASN A 194 16.44 -17.73 11.72
C ASN A 194 17.85 -18.26 11.40
N LYS A 195 18.46 -19.07 12.29
CA LYS A 195 19.79 -19.65 12.04
C LYS A 195 19.68 -21.00 11.35
N LYS A 196 20.45 -21.18 10.28
CA LYS A 196 20.48 -22.43 9.51
C LYS A 196 20.83 -23.64 10.37
N GLU A 197 21.80 -23.52 11.28
CA GLU A 197 22.20 -24.61 12.17
C GLU A 197 21.05 -25.00 13.13
N THR A 198 20.26 -24.01 13.56
CA THR A 198 19.07 -24.26 14.38
C THR A 198 18.00 -24.98 13.58
N GLN A 199 17.72 -24.55 12.34
CA GLN A 199 16.73 -25.17 11.47
C GLN A 199 17.08 -26.64 11.18
N GLU A 200 18.36 -26.94 10.89
CA GLU A 200 18.84 -28.31 10.71
C GLU A 200 18.68 -29.15 11.98
N PHE A 201 18.96 -28.55 13.15
CA PHE A 201 18.72 -29.20 14.44
C PHE A 201 17.24 -29.51 14.68
N LEU A 202 16.33 -28.58 14.38
CA LEU A 202 14.88 -28.75 14.56
C LEU A 202 14.32 -29.85 13.64
N LYS A 203 14.67 -29.86 12.35
CA LYS A 203 14.31 -30.93 11.40
C LYS A 203 14.72 -32.30 11.91
N LYS A 204 15.97 -32.43 12.36
CA LYS A 204 16.49 -33.68 12.91
C LYS A 204 15.76 -34.03 14.20
N ALA A 205 15.50 -33.05 15.06
CA ALA A 205 14.81 -33.28 16.31
C ALA A 205 13.40 -33.80 16.09
N ALA A 206 12.66 -33.26 15.12
CA ALA A 206 11.30 -33.67 14.75
C ALA A 206 11.24 -35.10 14.20
N SER A 207 12.12 -35.43 13.25
CA SER A 207 12.13 -36.69 12.48
C SER A 207 12.82 -37.88 13.15
N SER A 208 13.49 -37.67 14.29
CA SER A 208 14.22 -38.72 15.03
C SER A 208 13.68 -38.96 16.43
N ASN A 209 13.72 -40.22 16.89
CA ASN A 209 13.34 -40.62 18.24
C ASN A 209 14.55 -41.25 18.95
N LEU A 210 14.93 -40.72 20.12
CA LEU A 210 16.10 -41.17 20.90
C LEU A 210 15.91 -42.59 21.46
N PHE A 211 14.67 -43.00 21.76
CA PHE A 211 14.34 -44.30 22.34
C PHE A 211 14.43 -45.44 21.33
N THR A 212 14.11 -45.16 20.06
CA THR A 212 14.20 -46.18 18.99
C THR A 212 15.52 -46.08 18.23
N GLN A 213 16.23 -44.95 18.33
CA GLN A 213 17.42 -44.60 17.53
C GLN A 213 17.18 -44.76 16.02
N LYS A 214 15.91 -44.68 15.60
CA LYS A 214 15.50 -44.76 14.20
C LYS A 214 14.98 -43.40 13.77
N VAL A 215 15.41 -42.98 12.58
CA VAL A 215 14.71 -41.94 11.82
C VAL A 215 13.37 -42.53 11.40
N LYS A 216 12.27 -41.77 11.54
CA LYS A 216 10.96 -42.22 11.05
C LYS A 216 11.10 -42.57 9.57
N SER A 217 10.77 -43.81 9.19
CA SER A 217 10.93 -44.30 7.81
C SER A 217 9.86 -43.78 6.85
N THR A 218 8.81 -43.17 7.39
CA THR A 218 7.66 -42.62 6.67
C THR A 218 7.34 -41.24 7.22
N LYS A 219 7.10 -40.28 6.32
CA LYS A 219 6.71 -38.91 6.65
C LYS A 219 5.38 -38.92 7.43
N ASN A 220 5.31 -38.19 8.53
CA ASN A 220 4.11 -38.03 9.38
C ASN A 220 3.68 -36.54 9.44
N GLU A 221 2.42 -36.27 9.76
CA GLU A 221 1.85 -34.92 9.96
C GLU A 221 2.49 -34.13 11.12
N ASP A 222 3.18 -34.83 12.04
CA ASP A 222 3.91 -34.22 13.17
C ASP A 222 5.39 -33.96 12.88
N ASP A 223 5.86 -34.27 11.67
CA ASP A 223 7.21 -33.91 11.24
C ASP A 223 7.27 -32.40 10.96
N ASP A 224 8.48 -31.83 11.04
CA ASP A 224 8.79 -30.42 10.73
C ASP A 224 9.87 -30.48 9.63
N THR A 225 9.42 -30.39 8.38
CA THR A 225 10.28 -30.62 7.21
C THR A 225 11.19 -29.43 6.91
N ASP A 226 10.74 -28.21 7.22
CA ASP A 226 11.38 -26.96 6.84
C ASP A 226 12.17 -26.29 7.99
N GLY A 227 12.01 -26.80 9.21
CA GLY A 227 12.79 -26.48 10.41
C GLY A 227 12.33 -25.21 11.10
N ASP A 228 11.07 -24.81 10.90
CA ASP A 228 10.53 -23.55 11.39
C ASP A 228 9.90 -23.67 12.79
N SER A 229 9.79 -24.89 13.32
CA SER A 229 9.18 -25.32 14.60
C SER A 229 7.70 -25.67 14.57
N ILE A 230 6.99 -25.40 13.48
CA ILE A 230 5.60 -25.83 13.26
C ILE A 230 5.65 -27.20 12.57
N SER A 231 4.68 -28.07 12.85
CA SER A 231 4.60 -29.36 12.15
C SER A 231 3.89 -29.20 10.81
N ASP A 232 4.28 -30.01 9.83
CA ASP A 232 3.71 -29.99 8.48
C ASP A 232 2.17 -30.03 8.51
N GLY A 233 1.59 -30.90 9.36
CA GLY A 233 0.15 -31.04 9.49
C GLY A 233 -0.55 -29.83 10.13
N PHE A 234 0.14 -29.04 10.96
CA PHE A 234 -0.39 -27.80 11.50
C PHE A 234 -0.43 -26.73 10.41
N GLU A 235 0.59 -26.63 9.58
CA GLU A 235 0.65 -25.65 8.50
C GLU A 235 -0.36 -25.92 7.38
N GLU A 236 -0.49 -27.19 6.97
CA GLU A 236 -1.41 -27.59 5.90
C GLU A 236 -2.89 -27.50 6.31
N ASN A 237 -3.23 -27.93 7.53
CA ASN A 237 -4.62 -27.99 7.99
C ASN A 237 -5.07 -26.73 8.75
N GLY A 238 -4.09 -26.00 9.28
CA GLY A 238 -4.20 -24.76 10.00
C GLY A 238 -3.98 -24.88 11.50
N TYR A 239 -3.48 -23.79 12.07
CA TYR A 239 -3.10 -23.67 13.47
C TYR A 239 -3.44 -22.28 14.02
N THR A 240 -3.34 -22.12 15.32
CA THR A 240 -3.36 -20.80 15.98
C THR A 240 -2.26 -20.73 17.02
N ILE A 241 -1.83 -19.51 17.36
CA ILE A 241 -0.85 -19.25 18.41
C ILE A 241 -1.35 -18.14 19.34
N GLN A 242 -1.24 -18.36 20.65
CA GLN A 242 -1.42 -17.33 21.67
C GLN A 242 -0.32 -17.43 22.71
N ASP A 243 0.33 -16.32 23.05
CA ASP A 243 1.45 -16.28 24.02
C ASP A 243 2.45 -17.42 23.80
N LYS A 244 2.78 -17.67 22.52
CA LYS A 244 3.70 -18.71 22.03
C LYS A 244 3.25 -20.17 22.28
N HIS A 245 1.99 -20.38 22.64
CA HIS A 245 1.34 -21.70 22.68
C HIS A 245 0.65 -21.93 21.35
N ALA A 246 1.10 -22.95 20.63
CA ALA A 246 0.62 -23.28 19.30
C ALA A 246 -0.18 -24.59 19.33
N VAL A 247 -1.37 -24.56 18.73
CA VAL A 247 -2.30 -25.70 18.68
C VAL A 247 -2.91 -25.83 17.29
N LYS A 248 -3.37 -27.04 16.96
CA LYS A 248 -4.15 -27.28 15.74
C LYS A 248 -5.42 -26.42 15.76
N TRP A 249 -5.79 -25.89 14.60
CA TRP A 249 -6.99 -25.06 14.47
C TRP A 249 -8.26 -25.89 14.71
N ASP A 250 -9.20 -25.28 15.43
CA ASP A 250 -10.56 -25.75 15.62
C ASP A 250 -11.52 -24.57 15.39
N ASP A 251 -12.60 -24.75 14.64
CA ASP A 251 -13.50 -23.66 14.25
C ASP A 251 -14.18 -22.98 15.45
N SER A 252 -14.28 -23.65 16.60
CA SER A 252 -14.76 -23.01 17.84
C SER A 252 -13.85 -21.87 18.31
N LEU A 253 -12.58 -21.87 17.93
CA LEU A 253 -11.60 -20.83 18.27
C LEU A 253 -11.89 -19.50 17.54
N ALA A 254 -12.50 -19.54 16.36
CA ALA A 254 -12.93 -18.33 15.66
C ALA A 254 -13.90 -17.49 16.50
N SER A 255 -14.84 -18.15 17.19
CA SER A 255 -15.82 -17.50 18.07
C SER A 255 -15.18 -16.81 19.28
N LYS A 256 -13.96 -17.22 19.64
CA LYS A 256 -13.14 -16.62 20.71
C LYS A 256 -12.21 -15.51 20.19
N GLY A 257 -12.22 -15.22 18.89
CA GLY A 257 -11.41 -14.18 18.27
C GLY A 257 -9.99 -14.61 17.85
N TYR A 258 -9.68 -15.91 17.86
CA TYR A 258 -8.39 -16.40 17.38
C TYR A 258 -8.32 -16.42 15.85
N THR A 259 -7.11 -16.28 15.33
CA THR A 259 -6.84 -16.31 13.88
C THR A 259 -6.39 -17.70 13.46
N LYS A 260 -6.94 -18.20 12.35
CA LYS A 260 -6.44 -19.40 11.68
C LYS A 260 -5.24 -19.02 10.81
N PHE A 261 -4.09 -19.59 11.08
CA PHE A 261 -2.91 -19.51 10.24
C PHE A 261 -2.77 -20.79 9.40
N VAL A 262 -2.21 -20.64 8.20
CA VAL A 262 -1.73 -21.71 7.33
C VAL A 262 -0.46 -21.19 6.65
N SER A 263 0.45 -22.09 6.28
CA SER A 263 1.76 -21.76 5.72
C SER A 263 2.26 -22.93 4.85
N ASN A 264 3.45 -22.79 4.26
CA ASN A 264 4.05 -23.79 3.38
C ASN A 264 5.01 -24.70 4.19
N PRO A 265 4.68 -25.98 4.41
CA PRO A 265 5.47 -26.87 5.26
C PRO A 265 6.83 -27.28 4.69
N LEU A 266 7.18 -26.81 3.48
CA LEU A 266 8.46 -27.09 2.84
C LEU A 266 9.36 -25.87 2.79
N ASP A 267 8.92 -24.74 3.34
CA ASP A 267 9.62 -23.45 3.21
C ASP A 267 9.56 -22.65 4.50
N THR A 268 10.71 -22.56 5.17
CA THR A 268 10.86 -21.94 6.49
C THR A 268 10.39 -20.49 6.55
N HIS A 269 10.28 -19.85 5.38
CA HIS A 269 9.72 -18.51 5.21
C HIS A 269 8.76 -18.54 4.01
N THR A 270 7.48 -18.82 4.25
CA THR A 270 6.47 -18.99 3.19
C THR A 270 6.49 -17.85 2.15
N VAL A 271 6.69 -16.61 2.61
CA VAL A 271 6.73 -15.41 1.75
C VAL A 271 8.13 -14.87 1.47
N GLY A 272 9.19 -15.58 1.90
CA GLY A 272 10.58 -15.23 1.61
C GLY A 272 11.13 -14.00 2.35
N ASP A 273 10.38 -13.45 3.29
CA ASP A 273 10.88 -12.42 4.22
C ASP A 273 11.82 -13.06 5.27
N PRO A 274 12.53 -12.29 6.11
CA PRO A 274 13.57 -12.82 6.98
C PRO A 274 13.03 -13.39 8.31
N TYR A 275 11.72 -13.61 8.44
CA TYR A 275 11.05 -14.09 9.64
C TYR A 275 10.36 -15.42 9.36
N THR A 276 10.59 -16.44 10.20
CA THR A 276 9.94 -17.74 10.00
C THR A 276 8.44 -17.68 10.25
N ASP A 277 7.69 -18.67 9.76
CA ASP A 277 6.23 -18.70 9.92
C ASP A 277 5.83 -18.84 11.40
N TYR A 278 6.60 -19.57 12.21
CA TYR A 278 6.51 -19.52 13.68
C TYR A 278 6.73 -18.12 14.25
N GLU A 279 7.82 -17.44 13.90
CA GLU A 279 8.13 -16.12 14.46
C GLU A 279 7.03 -15.10 14.13
N LYS A 280 6.47 -15.17 12.93
CA LYS A 280 5.35 -14.32 12.50
C LYS A 280 4.09 -14.59 13.31
N ALA A 281 3.63 -15.84 13.33
CA ALA A 281 2.40 -16.22 14.04
C ALA A 281 2.51 -16.04 15.58
N ALA A 282 3.69 -16.29 16.15
CA ALA A 282 3.98 -16.08 17.56
C ALA A 282 4.31 -14.61 17.93
N ARG A 283 4.36 -13.72 16.94
CA ARG A 283 4.77 -12.30 17.06
C ARG A 283 6.17 -12.12 17.66
N ASP A 284 7.04 -13.11 17.48
CA ASP A 284 8.40 -13.15 18.03
C ASP A 284 9.43 -12.45 17.13
N LEU A 285 9.04 -11.29 16.61
CA LEU A 285 9.81 -10.47 15.67
C LEU A 285 9.79 -8.99 16.09
N ASP A 286 10.34 -8.12 15.24
CA ASP A 286 10.28 -6.66 15.44
C ASP A 286 8.86 -6.14 15.26
N LEU A 287 8.25 -5.72 16.37
CA LEU A 287 6.87 -5.22 16.42
C LEU A 287 6.69 -3.86 15.73
N SER A 288 7.76 -3.27 15.19
CA SER A 288 7.70 -2.10 14.33
C SER A 288 7.16 -2.43 12.93
N ASN A 289 7.16 -3.70 12.53
CA ASN A 289 6.49 -4.19 11.32
C ASN A 289 4.96 -4.04 11.43
N ALA A 290 4.28 -4.03 10.28
CA ALA A 290 2.83 -3.89 10.24
C ALA A 290 2.14 -5.14 10.82
N LYS A 291 0.97 -4.97 11.45
CA LYS A 291 0.30 -6.07 12.18
C LYS A 291 -0.08 -7.24 11.27
N GLU A 292 -0.42 -6.96 10.01
CA GLU A 292 -0.73 -7.95 9.00
C GLU A 292 0.44 -8.90 8.71
N THR A 293 1.69 -8.50 8.95
CA THR A 293 2.87 -9.37 8.76
C THR A 293 3.01 -10.44 9.83
N PHE A 294 2.17 -10.42 10.87
CA PHE A 294 2.11 -11.53 11.83
C PHE A 294 1.42 -12.75 11.21
N ASN A 295 0.77 -12.60 10.06
CA ASN A 295 0.32 -13.72 9.25
C ASN A 295 1.47 -14.21 8.35
N PRO A 296 1.82 -15.52 8.37
CA PRO A 296 2.82 -16.12 7.48
C PRO A 296 2.67 -15.73 6.01
N LEU A 297 1.43 -15.57 5.53
CA LEU A 297 1.10 -15.32 4.13
C LEU A 297 1.24 -13.85 3.70
N VAL A 298 1.56 -12.93 4.60
CA VAL A 298 1.78 -11.50 4.28
C VAL A 298 3.24 -11.16 4.58
N ALA A 299 3.99 -10.75 3.56
CA ALA A 299 5.41 -10.46 3.74
C ALA A 299 5.63 -9.20 4.56
N ALA A 300 6.65 -9.21 5.42
CA ALA A 300 7.29 -7.99 5.89
C ALA A 300 8.18 -7.43 4.76
N PHE A 301 7.69 -6.42 4.07
CA PHE A 301 8.31 -5.84 2.88
C PHE A 301 8.34 -4.31 3.02
N PRO A 302 9.49 -3.66 3.21
CA PRO A 302 9.55 -2.21 3.13
C PRO A 302 9.37 -1.78 1.67
N SER A 303 8.50 -0.81 1.44
CA SER A 303 8.42 -0.11 0.14
C SER A 303 8.63 1.36 0.44
N VAL A 304 9.81 1.88 0.13
CA VAL A 304 10.15 3.27 0.41
C VAL A 304 10.09 4.05 -0.88
N ASN A 305 9.23 5.06 -0.89
CA ASN A 305 9.15 6.00 -2.00
C ASN A 305 9.51 7.41 -1.55
N VAL A 306 9.88 8.23 -2.52
CA VAL A 306 10.15 9.65 -2.31
C VAL A 306 9.04 10.44 -2.97
N SER A 307 8.25 11.15 -2.17
CA SER A 307 7.22 12.06 -2.66
C SER A 307 7.69 13.49 -2.59
N MET A 308 7.14 14.32 -3.47
CA MET A 308 7.47 15.72 -3.57
C MET A 308 6.32 16.57 -3.02
N GLU A 309 6.61 17.38 -2.01
CA GLU A 309 5.62 18.24 -1.35
C GLU A 309 5.54 19.61 -2.00
N LYS A 310 6.68 20.09 -2.51
CA LYS A 310 6.84 21.44 -3.03
C LYS A 310 7.89 21.45 -4.13
N VAL A 311 7.56 22.10 -5.24
CA VAL A 311 8.53 22.48 -6.29
C VAL A 311 8.69 23.98 -6.28
N ILE A 312 9.93 24.41 -6.26
CA ILE A 312 10.36 25.78 -6.40
C ILE A 312 11.18 25.86 -7.69
N LEU A 313 10.77 26.70 -8.63
CA LEU A 313 11.48 26.91 -9.88
C LEU A 313 11.94 28.37 -9.97
N SER A 314 13.18 28.61 -10.39
CA SER A 314 13.74 29.96 -10.58
C SER A 314 14.46 30.07 -11.93
N PRO A 315 14.44 31.24 -12.60
CA PRO A 315 15.27 31.47 -13.79
C PRO A 315 16.75 31.71 -13.43
N ASN A 316 17.08 31.88 -12.14
CA ASN A 316 18.41 32.22 -11.65
C ASN A 316 18.97 31.12 -10.76
N GLU A 317 20.27 30.87 -10.86
CA GLU A 317 20.96 29.81 -10.12
C GLU A 317 20.89 30.02 -8.59
N ASN A 318 20.91 31.28 -8.15
CA ASN A 318 20.76 31.65 -6.74
C ASN A 318 19.31 31.55 -6.22
N LEU A 319 18.39 30.97 -7.00
CA LEU A 319 16.97 30.81 -6.72
C LEU A 319 16.19 32.11 -6.49
N SER A 320 16.74 33.27 -6.86
CA SER A 320 16.01 34.55 -6.82
C SER A 320 14.85 34.57 -7.82
N ASN A 321 13.80 35.34 -7.54
CA ASN A 321 12.56 35.38 -8.35
C ASN A 321 11.90 34.00 -8.50
N SER A 322 12.00 33.12 -7.52
CA SER A 322 11.40 31.79 -7.61
C SER A 322 9.88 31.82 -7.66
N VAL A 323 9.29 30.85 -8.34
CA VAL A 323 7.86 30.52 -8.29
C VAL A 323 7.65 29.16 -7.65
N GLU A 324 6.62 29.08 -6.82
CA GLU A 324 6.19 27.86 -6.15
C GLU A 324 5.02 27.23 -6.89
N SER A 325 5.04 25.90 -6.93
CA SER A 325 3.96 25.05 -7.41
C SER A 325 3.01 24.68 -6.27
N HIS A 326 1.70 24.80 -6.49
CA HIS A 326 0.65 24.17 -5.68
C HIS A 326 0.07 23.00 -6.47
N SER A 327 0.63 21.83 -6.22
CA SER A 327 0.46 20.59 -6.97
C SER A 327 0.01 19.45 -6.06
N SER A 328 -0.38 18.32 -6.66
CA SER A 328 -0.68 17.09 -5.94
C SER A 328 0.20 15.94 -6.42
N THR A 329 0.56 15.08 -5.48
CA THR A 329 1.26 13.83 -5.74
C THR A 329 0.29 12.77 -6.26
N ASN A 330 0.66 12.08 -7.34
CA ASN A 330 -0.08 10.96 -7.89
C ASN A 330 0.77 9.67 -7.76
N TRP A 331 0.35 8.80 -6.84
CA TRP A 331 1.09 7.60 -6.45
C TRP A 331 0.98 6.43 -7.42
N SER A 332 0.01 6.47 -8.33
CA SER A 332 -0.25 5.41 -9.31
C SER A 332 -0.28 5.93 -10.74
N TYR A 333 0.33 7.09 -11.00
CA TYR A 333 0.28 7.80 -12.28
C TYR A 333 0.61 6.89 -13.48
N THR A 334 1.69 6.12 -13.39
CA THR A 334 2.15 5.20 -14.45
C THR A 334 1.21 4.02 -14.69
N ASN A 335 0.40 3.67 -13.68
CA ASN A 335 -0.53 2.55 -13.75
C ASN A 335 -1.88 2.99 -14.31
N THR A 336 -2.24 4.26 -14.13
CA THR A 336 -3.54 4.81 -14.56
C THR A 336 -3.47 5.54 -15.90
N GLU A 337 -2.46 6.39 -16.11
CA GLU A 337 -2.34 7.22 -17.32
C GLU A 337 -1.92 6.38 -18.52
N GLY A 338 -2.74 6.40 -19.58
CA GLY A 338 -2.48 5.66 -20.81
C GLY A 338 -2.78 4.15 -20.74
N ALA A 339 -3.33 3.67 -19.63
CA ALA A 339 -3.80 2.29 -19.51
C ALA A 339 -4.97 2.02 -20.47
N SER A 340 -4.96 0.86 -21.12
CA SER A 340 -6.10 0.40 -21.93
C SER A 340 -7.13 -0.25 -21.03
N VAL A 341 -8.38 0.22 -21.09
CA VAL A 341 -9.48 -0.38 -20.31
C VAL A 341 -10.09 -1.54 -21.08
N GLU A 342 -10.07 -2.72 -20.47
CA GLU A 342 -10.78 -3.88 -20.94
C GLU A 342 -12.11 -4.00 -20.17
N ALA A 343 -13.22 -4.15 -20.89
CA ALA A 343 -14.55 -4.23 -20.30
C ALA A 343 -15.39 -5.32 -20.98
N GLY A 344 -16.13 -6.08 -20.17
CA GLY A 344 -17.06 -7.10 -20.67
C GLY A 344 -16.38 -8.44 -21.01
N ILE A 345 -15.24 -8.78 -20.39
CA ILE A 345 -14.54 -10.05 -20.67
C ILE A 345 -15.17 -11.20 -19.88
N GLY A 346 -15.29 -12.37 -20.52
CA GLY A 346 -15.77 -13.59 -19.88
C GLY A 346 -17.28 -13.62 -19.65
N PRO A 347 -17.82 -14.71 -19.09
CA PRO A 347 -19.26 -14.95 -18.96
C PRO A 347 -19.99 -13.97 -18.02
N LYS A 348 -19.26 -13.23 -17.18
CA LYS A 348 -19.79 -12.28 -16.19
C LYS A 348 -19.45 -10.81 -16.49
N GLY A 349 -18.81 -10.52 -17.62
CA GLY A 349 -18.60 -9.14 -18.08
C GLY A 349 -17.57 -8.36 -17.26
N LEU A 350 -16.43 -8.98 -16.96
CA LEU A 350 -15.35 -8.47 -16.12
C LEU A 350 -14.66 -7.24 -16.72
N SER A 351 -14.05 -6.42 -15.85
CA SER A 351 -13.30 -5.26 -16.30
C SER A 351 -12.09 -4.92 -15.44
N PHE A 352 -11.00 -4.57 -16.12
CA PHE A 352 -9.77 -4.05 -15.54
C PHE A 352 -9.01 -3.20 -16.58
N GLY A 353 -8.17 -2.30 -16.11
CA GLY A 353 -7.19 -1.60 -16.93
C GLY A 353 -5.91 -2.42 -17.10
N VAL A 354 -5.27 -2.31 -18.25
CA VAL A 354 -3.93 -2.88 -18.51
C VAL A 354 -2.97 -1.74 -18.77
N SER A 355 -1.93 -1.62 -17.94
CA SER A 355 -0.87 -0.62 -18.13
C SER A 355 0.35 -1.24 -18.79
N ALA A 356 0.78 -0.66 -19.91
CA ALA A 356 2.03 -1.02 -20.58
C ALA A 356 3.28 -0.48 -19.85
N ASN A 357 3.11 0.49 -18.94
CA ASN A 357 4.20 1.09 -18.16
C ASN A 357 3.97 0.90 -16.66
N TYR A 358 3.42 -0.26 -16.26
CA TYR A 358 3.15 -0.54 -14.86
C TYR A 358 4.40 -0.37 -14.00
N GLN A 359 4.27 0.35 -12.88
CA GLN A 359 5.31 0.53 -11.87
C GLN A 359 4.73 0.26 -10.47
N HIS A 360 5.63 -0.04 -9.54
CA HIS A 360 5.31 -0.19 -8.13
C HIS A 360 5.27 1.16 -7.41
N SER A 361 4.90 1.14 -6.13
CA SER A 361 4.69 2.35 -5.33
C SER A 361 5.95 3.18 -5.06
N GLU A 362 7.14 2.67 -5.44
CA GLU A 362 8.44 3.35 -5.43
C GLU A 362 8.56 4.44 -6.51
N THR A 363 7.71 4.40 -7.54
CA THR A 363 7.61 5.42 -8.58
C THR A 363 6.42 6.33 -8.33
N VAL A 364 6.68 7.64 -8.22
CA VAL A 364 5.66 8.63 -7.87
C VAL A 364 5.63 9.76 -8.88
N GLY A 365 4.45 10.13 -9.38
CA GLY A 365 4.27 11.27 -10.27
C GLY A 365 3.99 12.56 -9.49
N HIS A 366 4.69 13.64 -9.84
CA HIS A 366 4.38 14.99 -9.35
C HIS A 366 4.07 15.92 -10.53
N GLU A 367 2.80 16.32 -10.64
CA GLU A 367 2.32 17.22 -11.69
C GLU A 367 2.37 18.67 -11.21
N TRP A 368 2.89 19.61 -12.00
CA TRP A 368 3.02 21.03 -11.62
C TRP A 368 1.70 21.69 -11.17
N GLY A 369 0.56 21.30 -11.74
CA GLY A 369 -0.74 21.84 -11.31
C GLY A 369 -0.84 23.36 -11.52
N THR A 370 -1.04 24.13 -10.45
CA THR A 370 -1.24 25.59 -10.51
C THR A 370 -0.20 26.36 -9.71
N SER A 371 0.20 27.55 -10.18
CA SER A 371 1.12 28.44 -9.45
C SER A 371 0.48 29.82 -9.25
N THR A 372 0.64 30.38 -8.06
CA THR A 372 0.29 31.78 -7.76
C THR A 372 1.38 32.76 -8.23
N GLY A 373 2.58 32.26 -8.51
CA GLY A 373 3.74 33.03 -8.95
C GLY A 373 3.71 33.41 -10.43
N ASN A 374 4.61 34.30 -10.84
CA ASN A 374 4.77 34.67 -12.24
C ASN A 374 5.71 33.72 -12.99
N THR A 375 5.15 32.77 -13.75
CA THR A 375 5.90 31.80 -14.57
C THR A 375 6.40 32.35 -15.91
N SER A 376 6.14 33.62 -16.22
CA SER A 376 6.49 34.19 -17.53
C SER A 376 7.97 34.53 -17.70
N GLN A 377 8.67 34.72 -16.58
CA GLN A 377 10.12 34.93 -16.52
C GLN A 377 10.94 33.80 -17.16
N PHE A 378 10.36 32.61 -17.30
CA PHE A 378 11.01 31.47 -17.97
C PHE A 378 10.98 31.55 -19.49
N ASN A 379 10.19 32.46 -20.08
CA ASN A 379 10.09 32.61 -21.54
C ASN A 379 11.40 33.15 -22.14
N THR A 380 12.07 34.04 -21.40
CA THR A 380 13.35 34.65 -21.76
C THR A 380 14.56 33.96 -21.12
N ALA A 381 14.34 33.14 -20.09
CA ALA A 381 15.40 32.36 -19.46
C ALA A 381 15.93 31.27 -20.42
N SER A 382 17.25 31.06 -20.41
CA SER A 382 17.89 29.96 -21.14
C SER A 382 17.72 28.62 -20.43
N ALA A 383 17.53 28.66 -19.11
CA ALA A 383 17.38 27.51 -18.22
C ALA A 383 16.49 27.87 -17.02
N GLY A 384 16.01 26.85 -16.31
CA GLY A 384 15.37 26.98 -15.01
C GLY A 384 16.15 26.18 -13.97
N TYR A 385 16.05 26.58 -12.71
CA TYR A 385 16.73 25.97 -11.58
C TYR A 385 15.68 25.51 -10.58
N LEU A 386 15.71 24.22 -10.28
CA LEU A 386 14.72 23.52 -9.49
C LEU A 386 15.26 23.25 -8.08
N ASN A 387 14.41 23.50 -7.10
CA ASN A 387 14.55 23.10 -5.72
C ASN A 387 13.27 22.35 -5.31
N ALA A 388 13.42 21.19 -4.70
CA ALA A 388 12.31 20.34 -4.31
C ALA A 388 12.34 20.07 -2.80
N ASN A 389 11.19 20.14 -2.15
CA ASN A 389 11.04 19.54 -0.84
C ASN A 389 10.45 18.14 -1.00
N VAL A 390 11.16 17.15 -0.47
CA VAL A 390 10.77 15.74 -0.57
C VAL A 390 10.51 15.14 0.81
N ARG A 391 9.76 14.05 0.81
CA ARG A 391 9.49 13.22 1.98
C ARG A 391 9.61 11.76 1.61
N TYR A 392 10.28 10.99 2.46
CA TYR A 392 10.35 9.54 2.31
C TYR A 392 9.13 8.92 2.99
N ASN A 393 8.46 7.98 2.33
CA ASN A 393 7.29 7.31 2.90
C ASN A 393 7.51 5.80 2.78
N ASN A 394 7.32 5.09 3.88
CA ASN A 394 7.28 3.63 3.83
C ASN A 394 5.82 3.19 3.64
N VAL A 395 5.48 2.82 2.43
CA VAL A 395 4.11 2.42 2.02
C VAL A 395 3.93 0.91 2.03
N GLY A 396 4.97 0.16 2.40
CA GLY A 396 4.96 -1.29 2.55
C GLY A 396 4.44 -1.77 3.92
N THR A 397 4.97 -2.89 4.37
CA THR A 397 4.62 -3.59 5.62
C THR A 397 5.82 -3.86 6.53
N GLY A 398 7.04 -3.85 5.99
CA GLY A 398 8.28 -4.05 6.74
C GLY A 398 8.83 -2.73 7.27
N ALA A 399 9.25 -2.68 8.53
CA ALA A 399 10.03 -1.59 9.07
C ALA A 399 11.45 -1.62 8.48
N ILE A 400 11.98 -0.43 8.21
CA ILE A 400 13.34 -0.27 7.66
C ILE A 400 14.12 0.72 8.50
N TYR A 401 15.39 0.40 8.76
CA TYR A 401 16.32 1.17 9.57
C TYR A 401 17.52 1.59 8.74
N ASP A 402 18.16 2.69 9.14
CA ASP A 402 19.31 3.28 8.44
C ASP A 402 19.01 3.57 6.95
N VAL A 403 17.82 4.12 6.70
CA VAL A 403 17.19 4.22 5.38
C VAL A 403 17.89 5.25 4.50
N LYS A 404 18.37 4.81 3.35
CA LYS A 404 19.05 5.65 2.36
C LYS A 404 18.50 5.39 0.95
N PRO A 405 17.42 6.07 0.55
CA PRO A 405 16.91 5.96 -0.82
C PRO A 405 17.87 6.63 -1.82
N THR A 406 17.98 6.04 -3.01
CA THR A 406 18.50 6.68 -4.21
C THR A 406 17.32 6.92 -5.15
N THR A 407 17.08 8.17 -5.52
CA THR A 407 15.92 8.58 -6.32
C THR A 407 16.34 9.38 -7.53
N SER A 408 15.88 8.93 -8.69
CA SER A 408 16.01 9.62 -9.96
C SER A 408 14.78 10.50 -10.21
N PHE A 409 15.03 11.74 -10.60
CA PHE A 409 14.02 12.71 -11.00
C PHE A 409 13.98 12.68 -12.53
N VAL A 410 12.85 12.29 -13.08
CA VAL A 410 12.70 12.04 -14.52
C VAL A 410 11.60 12.93 -15.09
N LEU A 411 11.89 13.64 -16.17
CA LEU A 411 10.94 14.48 -16.90
C LEU A 411 10.89 14.01 -18.35
N ASN A 412 9.73 13.53 -18.80
CA ASN A 412 9.54 13.04 -20.17
C ASN A 412 10.62 12.03 -20.63
N LYS A 413 10.98 11.07 -19.76
CA LYS A 413 12.03 10.05 -19.93
C LYS A 413 13.48 10.53 -19.80
N ASP A 414 13.71 11.83 -19.63
CA ASP A 414 15.05 12.38 -19.38
C ASP A 414 15.30 12.47 -17.86
N THR A 415 16.35 11.83 -17.36
CA THR A 415 16.79 12.00 -15.97
C THR A 415 17.41 13.39 -15.78
N ILE A 416 16.77 14.22 -14.96
CA ILE A 416 17.22 15.58 -14.66
C ILE A 416 18.11 15.64 -13.41
N ALA A 417 17.98 14.69 -12.50
CA ALA A 417 18.85 14.52 -11.33
C ALA A 417 18.74 13.10 -10.77
N THR A 418 19.80 12.59 -10.14
CA THR A 418 19.75 11.38 -9.31
C THR A 418 20.38 11.71 -7.97
N ILE A 419 19.65 11.44 -6.88
CA ILE A 419 20.03 11.85 -5.52
C ILE A 419 20.00 10.66 -4.60
N THR A 420 21.13 10.38 -3.95
CA THR A 420 21.23 9.41 -2.86
C THR A 420 21.21 10.13 -1.52
N ALA A 421 20.44 9.59 -0.57
CA ALA A 421 20.40 10.11 0.79
C ALA A 421 21.77 10.01 1.49
N LYS A 422 22.13 11.07 2.22
CA LYS A 422 23.44 11.27 2.86
C LYS A 422 23.28 11.20 4.38
N SER A 423 24.36 11.36 5.14
CA SER A 423 24.31 11.25 6.62
C SER A 423 23.31 12.22 7.29
N ASN A 424 23.09 13.40 6.72
CA ASN A 424 22.13 14.39 7.23
C ASN A 424 20.68 14.20 6.72
N SER A 425 20.45 13.31 5.76
CA SER A 425 19.13 12.94 5.25
C SER A 425 18.80 11.45 5.41
N THR A 426 19.69 10.68 6.05
CA THR A 426 19.46 9.26 6.40
C THR A 426 18.40 9.20 7.49
N ALA A 427 17.32 8.46 7.25
CA ALA A 427 16.33 8.20 8.28
C ALA A 427 16.83 7.07 9.18
N LEU A 428 16.85 7.28 10.50
CA LEU A 428 17.22 6.22 11.45
C LEU A 428 16.25 5.03 11.36
N SER A 429 14.96 5.32 11.18
CA SER A 429 13.94 4.34 10.88
C SER A 429 12.71 4.96 10.23
N ILE A 430 11.99 4.15 9.44
CA ILE A 430 10.67 4.49 8.92
C ILE A 430 9.76 3.27 9.07
N SER A 431 8.84 3.33 10.02
CA SER A 431 7.81 2.29 10.21
C SER A 431 6.80 2.30 9.06
N PRO A 432 6.11 1.18 8.80
CA PRO A 432 5.05 1.09 7.79
C PRO A 432 3.96 2.16 7.97
N GLY A 433 3.54 2.77 6.86
CA GLY A 433 2.56 3.86 6.82
C GLY A 433 3.07 5.19 7.38
N GLN A 434 4.32 5.28 7.83
CA GLN A 434 4.94 6.51 8.34
C GLN A 434 5.87 7.14 7.30
N SER A 435 6.34 8.33 7.63
CA SER A 435 7.23 9.11 6.76
C SER A 435 8.41 9.71 7.51
N TYR A 436 9.45 10.05 6.75
CA TYR A 436 10.61 10.80 7.21
C TYR A 436 10.84 12.06 6.36
N PRO A 437 11.00 13.24 6.99
CA PRO A 437 10.63 13.55 8.38
C PRO A 437 9.17 13.17 8.68
N LYS A 438 8.75 13.16 9.95
CA LYS A 438 7.37 12.76 10.30
C LYS A 438 6.36 13.74 9.70
N GLN A 439 5.15 13.27 9.40
CA GLN A 439 4.06 14.12 8.93
C GLN A 439 3.83 15.29 9.90
N GLY A 440 3.66 16.51 9.37
CA GLY A 440 3.59 17.74 10.15
C GLY A 440 4.93 18.44 10.41
N GLN A 441 6.06 17.77 10.12
CA GLN A 441 7.37 18.41 10.03
C GLN A 441 7.68 18.83 8.60
N ASN A 442 8.55 19.83 8.42
CA ASN A 442 8.99 20.26 7.10
C ASN A 442 9.72 19.12 6.37
N GLY A 443 9.48 18.97 5.06
CA GLY A 443 10.18 18.02 4.21
C GLY A 443 11.69 18.32 4.06
N ILE A 444 12.40 17.37 3.45
CA ILE A 444 13.83 17.45 3.15
C ILE A 444 14.01 18.36 1.95
N ALA A 445 14.72 19.47 2.12
CA ALA A 445 15.05 20.35 1.01
C ALA A 445 16.19 19.74 0.17
N ILE A 446 15.92 19.58 -1.12
CA ILE A 446 16.86 19.12 -2.14
C ILE A 446 17.23 20.33 -2.99
N THR A 447 18.37 20.93 -2.65
CA THR A 447 18.84 22.17 -3.27
C THR A 447 20.00 21.98 -4.22
N SER A 448 20.63 20.80 -4.27
CA SER A 448 21.77 20.52 -5.14
C SER A 448 21.93 19.03 -5.47
N MET A 449 22.72 18.75 -6.52
CA MET A 449 23.08 17.38 -6.91
C MET A 449 24.31 16.83 -6.18
N ASP A 450 25.07 17.65 -5.44
CA ASP A 450 26.39 17.30 -4.90
C ASP A 450 26.49 17.40 -3.36
N ASP A 451 27.59 16.89 -2.81
CA ASP A 451 27.87 16.85 -1.35
C ASP A 451 28.18 18.23 -0.74
N PHE A 452 28.35 19.26 -1.56
CA PHE A 452 28.82 20.59 -1.15
C PHE A 452 27.78 21.69 -1.34
N ASN A 453 26.54 21.35 -1.70
CA ASN A 453 25.47 22.31 -1.97
C ASN A 453 25.82 23.34 -3.04
N SER A 454 26.63 22.97 -4.03
CA SER A 454 27.25 23.97 -4.90
C SER A 454 26.47 24.32 -6.17
N HIS A 455 25.60 23.43 -6.70
CA HIS A 455 24.82 23.71 -7.90
C HIS A 455 23.37 23.20 -7.82
N PRO A 456 22.35 24.05 -8.12
CA PRO A 456 20.95 23.65 -8.18
C PRO A 456 20.63 22.73 -9.37
N ILE A 457 19.50 22.01 -9.27
CA ILE A 457 19.04 21.12 -10.35
C ILE A 457 18.66 21.97 -11.57
N THR A 458 19.43 21.88 -12.65
CA THR A 458 19.26 22.74 -13.82
C THR A 458 18.39 22.06 -14.88
N LEU A 459 17.39 22.76 -15.37
CA LEU A 459 16.48 22.38 -16.46
C LEU A 459 16.76 23.25 -17.67
N ASN A 460 16.88 22.65 -18.85
CA ASN A 460 16.95 23.43 -20.09
C ASN A 460 15.58 24.04 -20.44
N LYS A 461 15.55 24.97 -21.41
CA LYS A 461 14.30 25.65 -21.82
C LYS A 461 13.17 24.69 -22.22
N GLN A 462 13.49 23.59 -22.90
CA GLN A 462 12.49 22.60 -23.31
C GLN A 462 11.90 21.90 -22.07
N GLN A 463 12.73 21.49 -21.12
CA GLN A 463 12.32 20.85 -19.87
C GLN A 463 11.47 21.78 -19.00
N VAL A 464 11.85 23.06 -18.89
CA VAL A 464 11.01 24.06 -18.21
C VAL A 464 9.63 24.16 -18.89
N GLY A 465 9.60 24.18 -20.23
CA GLY A 465 8.35 24.18 -21.00
C GLY A 465 7.48 22.95 -20.75
N GLN A 466 8.08 21.76 -20.69
CA GLN A 466 7.40 20.49 -20.39
C GLN A 466 6.78 20.50 -19.00
N LEU A 467 7.54 20.89 -17.97
CA LEU A 467 7.07 20.97 -16.59
C LEU A 467 5.88 21.93 -16.43
N LEU A 468 6.01 23.14 -16.99
CA LEU A 468 4.95 24.16 -16.93
C LEU A 468 3.71 23.78 -17.76
N ASN A 469 3.81 22.77 -18.65
CA ASN A 469 2.71 22.21 -19.43
C ASN A 469 2.11 20.95 -18.77
N ASN A 470 2.28 20.76 -17.46
CA ASN A 470 1.81 19.60 -16.69
C ASN A 470 2.38 18.26 -17.17
N THR A 471 3.60 18.24 -17.73
CA THR A 471 4.35 16.98 -17.80
C THR A 471 4.85 16.68 -16.38
N PRO A 472 4.51 15.53 -15.79
CA PRO A 472 4.91 15.23 -14.43
C PRO A 472 6.43 15.04 -14.33
N ILE A 473 6.99 15.45 -13.19
CA ILE A 473 8.28 14.94 -12.73
C ILE A 473 7.99 13.61 -12.05
N MET A 474 8.56 12.53 -12.58
CA MET A 474 8.54 11.22 -11.94
C MET A 474 9.69 11.15 -10.95
N LEU A 475 9.40 10.71 -9.73
CA LEU A 475 10.39 10.33 -8.74
C LEU A 475 10.47 8.81 -8.75
N GLU A 476 11.55 8.28 -9.31
CA GLU A 476 11.82 6.85 -9.45
C GLU A 476 12.82 6.47 -8.36
N THR A 477 12.36 5.78 -7.32
CA THR A 477 13.25 5.33 -6.23
C THR A 477 13.88 4.00 -6.62
N ASP A 478 15.07 4.09 -7.24
CA ASP A 478 15.74 2.96 -7.90
C ASP A 478 16.20 1.87 -6.91
N GLN A 479 16.63 2.29 -5.72
CA GLN A 479 17.08 1.41 -4.66
C GLN A 479 16.94 2.11 -3.30
N THR A 480 16.64 1.32 -2.28
CA THR A 480 16.66 1.79 -0.88
C THR A 480 17.56 0.90 -0.05
N ASP A 481 18.70 1.44 0.36
CA ASP A 481 19.56 0.78 1.34
C ASP A 481 18.92 0.88 2.73
N GLY A 482 18.98 -0.22 3.48
CA GLY A 482 18.53 -0.27 4.85
C GLY A 482 18.61 -1.69 5.43
N VAL A 483 18.42 -1.77 6.74
CA VAL A 483 18.51 -3.02 7.50
C VAL A 483 17.19 -3.40 8.14
N TYR A 484 17.00 -4.70 8.35
CA TYR A 484 15.91 -5.25 9.17
C TYR A 484 16.43 -5.67 10.54
N LYS A 485 15.50 -5.82 11.48
CA LYS A 485 15.80 -6.27 12.84
C LYS A 485 15.19 -7.64 13.10
N VAL A 486 15.89 -8.44 13.89
CA VAL A 486 15.47 -9.78 14.36
C VAL A 486 15.64 -9.86 15.87
N ARG A 487 15.02 -10.86 16.49
CA ARG A 487 15.26 -11.18 17.90
C ARG A 487 16.41 -12.16 18.05
N ASP A 488 17.32 -11.87 18.97
CA ASP A 488 18.39 -12.81 19.35
C ASP A 488 17.91 -13.88 20.34
N ALA A 489 18.80 -14.79 20.76
CA ALA A 489 18.48 -15.81 21.76
C ALA A 489 18.02 -15.23 23.12
N HIS A 490 18.41 -14.00 23.46
CA HIS A 490 18.05 -13.33 24.71
C HIS A 490 16.74 -12.53 24.60
N GLY A 491 16.13 -12.48 23.40
CA GLY A 491 14.91 -11.71 23.12
C GLY A 491 15.16 -10.25 22.75
N ASN A 492 16.42 -9.81 22.65
CA ASN A 492 16.77 -8.44 22.29
C ASN A 492 16.60 -8.21 20.78
N ILE A 493 16.24 -6.99 20.41
CA ILE A 493 16.21 -6.56 19.01
C ILE A 493 17.64 -6.28 18.54
N ALA A 494 18.10 -7.05 17.56
CA ALA A 494 19.41 -6.93 16.94
C ALA A 494 19.28 -6.73 15.42
N THR A 495 20.34 -6.23 14.78
CA THR A 495 20.39 -6.16 13.31
C THR A 495 20.47 -7.55 12.72
N GLY A 496 19.50 -7.92 11.90
CA GLY A 496 19.44 -9.24 11.27
C GLY A 496 20.18 -9.32 9.93
N GLY A 497 20.16 -8.23 9.16
CA GLY A 497 20.77 -8.17 7.83
C GLY A 497 20.29 -6.96 7.04
N THR A 498 20.58 -6.95 5.75
CA THR A 498 20.14 -5.92 4.80
C THR A 498 18.88 -6.37 4.06
N TRP A 499 17.99 -5.43 3.72
CA TRP A 499 16.83 -5.75 2.88
C TRP A 499 17.21 -6.12 1.43
N ASN A 500 18.36 -5.67 0.94
CA ASN A 500 18.88 -6.06 -0.37
C ASN A 500 19.09 -7.58 -0.43
N GLY A 501 18.58 -8.23 -1.48
CA GLY A 501 18.56 -9.68 -1.66
C GLY A 501 17.28 -10.33 -1.11
N VAL A 502 16.73 -9.82 0.00
CA VAL A 502 15.49 -10.33 0.62
C VAL A 502 14.27 -9.87 -0.18
N THR A 503 14.24 -8.61 -0.63
CA THR A 503 13.11 -8.08 -1.42
C THR A 503 12.88 -8.90 -2.71
N GLN A 504 13.93 -9.31 -3.40
CA GLN A 504 13.82 -10.15 -4.60
C GLN A 504 13.28 -11.55 -4.29
N GLN A 505 13.58 -12.12 -3.12
CA GLN A 505 12.99 -13.40 -2.69
C GLN A 505 11.49 -13.26 -2.42
N ILE A 506 11.09 -12.16 -1.75
CA ILE A 506 9.68 -11.84 -1.53
C ILE A 506 8.95 -11.72 -2.87
N GLU A 507 9.47 -10.92 -3.80
CA GLU A 507 8.89 -10.72 -5.13
C GLU A 507 8.75 -12.02 -5.93
N ALA A 508 9.69 -12.96 -5.76
CA ALA A 508 9.67 -14.24 -6.46
C ALA A 508 8.58 -15.20 -5.95
N LYS A 509 8.08 -15.03 -4.72
CA LYS A 509 7.08 -15.91 -4.07
C LYS A 509 5.71 -15.26 -3.89
N THR A 510 5.57 -13.97 -4.17
CA THR A 510 4.36 -13.20 -3.82
C THR A 510 3.73 -12.51 -5.00
N ALA A 511 2.45 -12.15 -4.85
CA ALA A 511 1.77 -11.16 -5.68
C ALA A 511 1.77 -9.79 -4.99
N SER A 512 1.80 -8.70 -5.77
CA SER A 512 1.71 -7.33 -5.27
C SER A 512 0.30 -6.78 -5.40
N ILE A 513 -0.18 -6.15 -4.33
CA ILE A 513 -1.48 -5.47 -4.28
C ILE A 513 -1.26 -4.05 -3.75
N ILE A 514 -1.50 -3.07 -4.62
CA ILE A 514 -1.45 -1.65 -4.31
C ILE A 514 -2.88 -1.13 -4.14
N ILE A 515 -3.19 -0.48 -3.01
CA ILE A 515 -4.42 0.29 -2.83
C ILE A 515 -4.07 1.78 -2.86
N ASP A 516 -4.71 2.52 -3.76
CA ASP A 516 -4.63 3.98 -3.85
C ASP A 516 -6.02 4.58 -3.56
N ASP A 517 -6.15 5.21 -2.39
CA ASP A 517 -7.42 5.80 -1.94
C ASP A 517 -7.60 7.28 -2.35
N GLY A 518 -6.67 7.79 -3.16
CA GLY A 518 -6.58 9.19 -3.59
C GLY A 518 -5.85 10.12 -2.62
N THR A 519 -5.61 9.69 -1.38
CA THR A 519 -4.88 10.46 -0.36
C THR A 519 -3.60 9.76 0.09
N ARG A 520 -3.61 8.43 0.11
CA ARG A 520 -2.51 7.57 0.52
C ARG A 520 -2.42 6.39 -0.45
N VAL A 521 -1.23 5.80 -0.49
CA VAL A 521 -0.97 4.53 -1.16
C VAL A 521 -0.44 3.53 -0.14
N ALA A 522 -0.83 2.28 -0.29
CA ALA A 522 -0.27 1.15 0.44
C ALA A 522 0.03 0.02 -0.54
N GLU A 523 1.19 -0.60 -0.40
CA GLU A 523 1.60 -1.78 -1.18
C GLU A 523 1.81 -2.97 -0.26
N LYS A 524 1.22 -4.11 -0.62
CA LYS A 524 1.29 -5.35 0.14
C LYS A 524 1.77 -6.46 -0.77
N ARG A 525 2.60 -7.35 -0.21
CA ARG A 525 3.11 -8.56 -0.86
C ARG A 525 2.53 -9.77 -0.15
N VAL A 526 1.82 -10.61 -0.89
CA VAL A 526 1.04 -11.74 -0.34
C VAL A 526 1.47 -13.03 -1.00
N ALA A 527 1.56 -14.12 -0.22
CA ALA A 527 1.90 -15.45 -0.71
C ALA A 527 1.08 -15.82 -1.95
N ALA A 528 1.74 -16.40 -2.94
CA ALA A 528 1.10 -16.79 -4.18
C ALA A 528 1.62 -18.15 -4.63
N LYS A 529 0.72 -19.01 -5.06
CA LYS A 529 1.05 -20.41 -5.40
C LYS A 529 1.50 -20.53 -6.85
N ASP A 530 2.61 -21.22 -7.09
CA ASP A 530 3.03 -21.64 -8.41
C ASP A 530 2.32 -22.95 -8.82
N TYR A 531 1.21 -22.80 -9.55
CA TYR A 531 0.44 -23.94 -10.05
C TYR A 531 1.16 -24.80 -11.10
N THR A 532 2.31 -24.34 -11.60
CA THR A 532 3.17 -25.10 -12.52
C THR A 532 4.17 -26.00 -11.77
N HIS A 533 4.37 -25.79 -10.47
CA HIS A 533 5.25 -26.59 -9.63
C HIS A 533 4.44 -27.48 -8.66
N PRO A 534 4.35 -28.80 -8.88
CA PRO A 534 3.53 -29.70 -8.05
C PRO A 534 3.97 -29.81 -6.58
N GLU A 535 5.24 -29.52 -6.30
CA GLU A 535 5.79 -29.51 -4.94
C GLU A 535 5.65 -28.16 -4.24
N ASP A 536 5.10 -27.14 -4.90
CA ASP A 536 4.75 -25.90 -4.21
C ASP A 536 3.52 -26.15 -3.31
N LYS A 537 3.75 -26.22 -2.00
CA LYS A 537 2.72 -26.38 -0.98
C LYS A 537 2.20 -25.05 -0.42
N THR A 538 2.59 -23.92 -0.99
CA THR A 538 2.05 -22.61 -0.61
C THR A 538 0.51 -22.64 -0.66
N PRO A 539 -0.17 -22.16 0.40
CA PRO A 539 -1.63 -22.09 0.44
C PRO A 539 -2.20 -21.30 -0.75
N GLU A 540 -3.30 -21.79 -1.31
CA GLU A 540 -4.02 -21.11 -2.37
C GLU A 540 -4.78 -19.91 -1.80
N LEU A 541 -4.61 -18.73 -2.42
CA LEU A 541 -5.30 -17.50 -2.07
C LEU A 541 -5.94 -16.88 -3.30
N THR A 542 -7.17 -16.40 -3.16
CA THR A 542 -7.81 -15.51 -4.13
C THR A 542 -7.40 -14.05 -3.88
N LEU A 543 -7.61 -13.16 -4.86
CA LEU A 543 -7.46 -11.72 -4.65
C LEU A 543 -8.35 -11.21 -3.49
N LYS A 544 -9.56 -11.76 -3.33
CA LYS A 544 -10.45 -11.46 -2.19
C LYS A 544 -9.83 -11.84 -0.85
N ASP A 545 -9.26 -13.04 -0.75
CA ASP A 545 -8.62 -13.52 0.48
C ASP A 545 -7.39 -12.67 0.82
N ALA A 546 -6.56 -12.37 -0.18
CA ALA A 546 -5.38 -11.55 -0.02
C ALA A 546 -5.69 -10.12 0.45
N LEU A 547 -6.77 -9.51 -0.04
CA LEU A 547 -7.24 -8.22 0.45
C LEU A 547 -7.62 -8.30 1.94
N LYS A 548 -8.39 -9.30 2.35
CA LYS A 548 -8.78 -9.49 3.76
C LYS A 548 -7.58 -9.73 4.67
N LEU A 549 -6.62 -10.54 4.22
CA LEU A 549 -5.41 -10.85 4.98
C LEU A 549 -4.48 -9.65 5.12
N SER A 550 -4.34 -8.85 4.07
CA SER A 550 -3.36 -7.75 4.04
C SER A 550 -3.84 -6.47 4.72
N TYR A 551 -5.14 -6.35 4.96
CA TYR A 551 -5.78 -5.17 5.56
C TYR A 551 -6.81 -5.57 6.62
N PRO A 552 -6.43 -6.35 7.66
CA PRO A 552 -7.37 -6.97 8.58
C PRO A 552 -8.15 -5.95 9.44
N ASP A 553 -7.55 -4.79 9.71
CA ASP A 553 -8.19 -3.72 10.50
C ASP A 553 -9.07 -2.80 9.63
N GLN A 554 -8.73 -2.66 8.34
CA GLN A 554 -9.35 -1.70 7.43
C GLN A 554 -10.42 -2.32 6.52
N ILE A 555 -10.25 -3.60 6.13
CA ILE A 555 -11.18 -4.30 5.25
C ILE A 555 -12.17 -5.12 6.07
N LYS A 556 -13.46 -4.86 5.84
CA LYS A 556 -14.57 -5.61 6.42
C LYS A 556 -15.44 -6.17 5.32
N GLU A 557 -15.94 -7.38 5.53
CA GLU A 557 -16.91 -8.02 4.64
C GLU A 557 -18.32 -7.85 5.23
N LYS A 558 -19.23 -7.27 4.46
CA LYS A 558 -20.65 -7.09 4.81
C LYS A 558 -21.47 -7.62 3.62
N ASP A 559 -22.36 -8.58 3.87
CA ASP A 559 -23.20 -9.20 2.83
C ASP A 559 -22.42 -9.72 1.61
N GLY A 560 -21.22 -10.25 1.83
CA GLY A 560 -20.34 -10.79 0.77
C GLY A 560 -19.49 -9.74 0.03
N LEU A 561 -19.67 -8.46 0.32
CA LEU A 561 -18.99 -7.33 -0.30
C LEU A 561 -17.90 -6.76 0.62
N LEU A 562 -16.77 -6.35 0.05
CA LEU A 562 -15.64 -5.79 0.79
C LEU A 562 -15.72 -4.27 0.92
N TYR A 563 -15.39 -3.77 2.11
CA TYR A 563 -15.32 -2.33 2.42
C TYR A 563 -13.99 -1.98 3.08
N TYR A 564 -13.23 -1.06 2.51
CA TYR A 564 -12.00 -0.49 3.05
C TYR A 564 -12.29 0.85 3.74
N ASN A 565 -12.11 0.93 5.07
CA ASN A 565 -12.47 2.11 5.87
C ASN A 565 -13.88 2.64 5.58
N ASP A 566 -14.85 1.71 5.55
CA ASP A 566 -16.27 1.93 5.22
C ASP A 566 -16.56 2.44 3.79
N LYS A 567 -15.56 2.48 2.90
CA LYS A 567 -15.74 2.69 1.46
C LYS A 567 -15.75 1.35 0.72
N PRO A 568 -16.65 1.12 -0.24
CA PRO A 568 -16.68 -0.12 -0.99
C PRO A 568 -15.38 -0.33 -1.78
N ILE A 569 -14.92 -1.58 -1.83
CA ILE A 569 -13.70 -2.00 -2.54
C ILE A 569 -13.90 -3.35 -3.25
N TYR A 570 -15.09 -3.61 -3.78
CA TYR A 570 -15.35 -4.76 -4.67
C TYR A 570 -15.27 -4.35 -6.14
N GLU A 571 -15.16 -5.33 -7.05
CA GLU A 571 -14.83 -5.15 -8.48
C GLU A 571 -15.59 -3.98 -9.16
N SER A 572 -16.89 -3.85 -8.91
CA SER A 572 -17.72 -2.82 -9.55
C SER A 572 -17.60 -1.41 -8.95
N SER A 573 -17.07 -1.30 -7.73
CA SER A 573 -16.93 -0.03 -6.99
C SER A 573 -15.59 0.69 -7.21
N VAL A 574 -14.65 0.06 -7.94
CA VAL A 574 -13.26 0.53 -8.11
C VAL A 574 -12.77 0.40 -9.55
N MET A 575 -11.63 1.01 -9.83
CA MET A 575 -10.86 0.72 -11.03
C MET A 575 -9.62 -0.10 -10.66
N THR A 576 -9.53 -1.31 -11.18
CA THR A 576 -8.36 -2.18 -10.98
C THR A 576 -7.47 -2.13 -12.22
N TYR A 577 -6.18 -1.93 -12.04
CA TYR A 577 -5.16 -1.89 -13.08
C TYR A 577 -4.16 -3.04 -12.88
N LEU A 578 -3.82 -3.70 -13.98
CA LEU A 578 -2.90 -4.83 -14.04
C LEU A 578 -1.72 -4.49 -14.95
N ASP A 579 -0.59 -5.15 -14.75
CA ASP A 579 0.43 -5.23 -15.79
C ASP A 579 0.01 -6.21 -16.91
N GLU A 580 0.75 -6.22 -18.02
CA GLU A 580 0.42 -7.07 -19.17
C GLU A 580 0.47 -8.57 -18.86
N ASN A 581 1.36 -9.02 -17.98
CA ASN A 581 1.54 -10.44 -17.68
C ASN A 581 0.41 -10.95 -16.77
N THR A 582 0.07 -10.17 -15.77
CA THR A 582 -1.06 -10.40 -14.86
C THR A 582 -2.36 -10.40 -15.63
N ALA A 583 -2.57 -9.45 -16.56
CA ALA A 583 -3.73 -9.45 -17.42
C ALA A 583 -3.86 -10.72 -18.28
N LYS A 584 -2.74 -11.23 -18.83
CA LYS A 584 -2.73 -12.51 -19.57
C LYS A 584 -3.08 -13.70 -18.68
N GLU A 585 -2.51 -13.76 -17.47
CA GLU A 585 -2.79 -14.85 -16.53
C GLU A 585 -4.23 -14.81 -16.02
N VAL A 586 -4.76 -13.63 -15.68
CA VAL A 586 -6.18 -13.43 -15.31
C VAL A 586 -7.10 -13.94 -16.42
N LYS A 587 -6.86 -13.55 -17.68
CA LYS A 587 -7.63 -14.07 -18.83
C LYS A 587 -7.53 -15.59 -18.98
N LYS A 588 -6.35 -16.16 -18.74
CA LYS A 588 -6.15 -17.61 -18.78
C LYS A 588 -6.98 -18.31 -17.71
N GLN A 589 -6.99 -17.80 -16.47
CA GLN A 589 -7.79 -18.35 -15.38
C GLN A 589 -9.30 -18.26 -15.66
N ILE A 590 -9.79 -17.11 -16.09
CA ILE A 590 -11.22 -16.89 -16.40
C ILE A 590 -11.71 -17.81 -17.53
N ASN A 591 -10.85 -18.09 -18.52
CA ASN A 591 -11.22 -18.95 -19.65
C ASN A 591 -11.11 -20.46 -19.33
N ASP A 592 -10.50 -20.83 -18.20
CA ASP A 592 -10.40 -22.22 -17.78
C ASP A 592 -11.69 -22.67 -17.09
N THR A 593 -12.58 -23.32 -17.83
CA THR A 593 -13.88 -23.79 -17.32
C THR A 593 -13.85 -25.23 -16.79
N THR A 594 -12.71 -25.94 -16.86
CA THR A 594 -12.64 -27.38 -16.53
C THR A 594 -11.46 -27.77 -15.64
N GLY A 595 -10.43 -26.92 -15.54
CA GLY A 595 -9.21 -27.15 -14.81
C GLY A 595 -9.20 -26.56 -13.40
N LYS A 596 -8.01 -26.11 -12.98
CA LYS A 596 -7.72 -25.66 -11.60
C LYS A 596 -8.34 -24.29 -11.28
N PHE A 597 -8.78 -23.55 -12.31
CA PHE A 597 -9.36 -22.21 -12.18
C PHE A 597 -10.85 -22.15 -12.56
N LYS A 598 -11.53 -23.30 -12.66
CA LYS A 598 -12.96 -23.41 -13.04
C LYS A 598 -13.93 -22.63 -12.14
N ASP A 599 -13.49 -22.28 -10.94
CA ASP A 599 -14.20 -21.51 -9.93
C ASP A 599 -14.00 -20.00 -10.06
N VAL A 600 -13.08 -19.54 -10.91
CA VAL A 600 -12.81 -18.11 -11.13
C VAL A 600 -13.90 -17.51 -12.03
N GLN A 601 -14.81 -16.74 -11.44
CA GLN A 601 -15.90 -16.06 -12.18
C GLN A 601 -15.78 -14.54 -12.13
N HIS A 602 -15.19 -14.00 -11.08
CA HIS A 602 -14.94 -12.59 -10.83
C HIS A 602 -13.46 -12.28 -10.73
N LEU A 603 -13.09 -11.00 -10.90
CA LEU A 603 -11.69 -10.58 -10.74
C LEU A 603 -11.17 -10.90 -9.34
N TYR A 604 -12.06 -10.84 -8.34
CA TYR A 604 -11.72 -11.09 -6.94
C TYR A 604 -11.61 -12.58 -6.60
N ASP A 605 -12.09 -13.47 -7.49
CA ASP A 605 -11.93 -14.92 -7.39
C ASP A 605 -10.59 -15.39 -7.99
N VAL A 606 -9.88 -14.52 -8.73
CA VAL A 606 -8.60 -14.85 -9.36
C VAL A 606 -7.63 -15.36 -8.31
N LYS A 607 -7.05 -16.52 -8.60
CA LYS A 607 -6.09 -17.19 -7.74
C LYS A 607 -4.71 -16.58 -7.97
N LEU A 608 -4.05 -16.20 -6.89
CA LEU A 608 -2.77 -15.49 -6.97
C LEU A 608 -1.66 -16.44 -7.42
N THR A 609 -0.90 -15.99 -8.42
CA THR A 609 0.37 -16.60 -8.84
C THR A 609 1.52 -15.64 -8.57
N PRO A 610 2.75 -16.14 -8.33
CA PRO A 610 3.89 -15.27 -8.08
C PRO A 610 4.08 -14.22 -9.17
N LYS A 611 4.48 -13.01 -8.77
CA LYS A 611 4.72 -11.84 -9.64
C LYS A 611 3.48 -11.24 -10.31
N MET A 612 2.27 -11.66 -9.94
CA MET A 612 1.08 -10.89 -10.32
C MET A 612 1.07 -9.52 -9.65
N ASN A 613 0.59 -8.51 -10.36
CA ASN A 613 0.60 -7.12 -9.92
C ASN A 613 -0.78 -6.46 -10.11
N PHE A 614 -1.33 -5.96 -9.00
CA PHE A 614 -2.64 -5.33 -8.94
C PHE A 614 -2.52 -3.91 -8.37
N THR A 615 -3.14 -2.94 -9.02
CA THR A 615 -3.37 -1.60 -8.44
C THR A 615 -4.87 -1.33 -8.40
N ILE A 616 -5.43 -1.19 -7.21
CA ILE A 616 -6.84 -0.88 -6.97
C ILE A 616 -6.94 0.62 -6.65
N LYS A 617 -7.46 1.38 -7.60
CA LYS A 617 -7.73 2.82 -7.45
C LYS A 617 -9.17 2.99 -6.98
N MET A 618 -9.34 3.56 -5.79
CA MET A 618 -10.67 3.80 -5.23
C MET A 618 -11.36 4.95 -5.96
N ALA A 619 -12.69 4.84 -6.08
CA ALA A 619 -13.50 5.91 -6.63
C ALA A 619 -13.55 7.12 -5.67
N VAL A 620 -13.51 8.34 -6.23
CA VAL A 620 -13.72 9.58 -5.49
C VAL A 620 -15.19 9.72 -5.09
N LEU A 621 -16.08 9.28 -5.97
CA LEU A 621 -17.52 9.22 -5.74
C LEU A 621 -18.04 7.84 -6.13
N TYR A 622 -18.96 7.31 -5.33
CA TYR A 622 -19.58 6.01 -5.53
C TYR A 622 -21.06 6.06 -5.16
N ASP A 623 -21.92 5.44 -5.95
CA ASP A 623 -23.34 5.26 -5.69
C ASP A 623 -23.83 3.91 -6.22
N GLY A 624 -24.13 2.99 -5.31
CA GLY A 624 -24.66 1.65 -5.61
C GLY A 624 -26.17 1.54 -5.39
N ALA A 625 -26.92 2.64 -5.43
CA ALA A 625 -28.38 2.64 -5.26
C ALA A 625 -28.92 2.11 -3.91
N GLU A 626 -28.07 1.93 -2.89
CA GLU A 626 -28.47 1.38 -1.57
C GLU A 626 -29.06 2.40 -0.59
N GLY A 627 -29.16 3.67 -0.98
CA GLY A 627 -29.79 4.71 -0.14
C GLY A 627 -31.31 4.55 -0.10
N GLU A 628 -31.93 4.71 1.08
CA GLU A 628 -33.39 4.71 1.15
C GLU A 628 -33.98 5.97 0.50
N ALA A 629 -34.98 5.80 -0.39
CA ALA A 629 -35.73 6.91 -0.97
C ALA A 629 -36.38 7.85 0.09
N SER A 630 -36.62 7.33 1.31
CA SER A 630 -37.16 8.04 2.48
C SER A 630 -36.12 8.82 3.30
N THR A 631 -34.84 8.42 3.29
CA THR A 631 -33.78 9.07 4.10
C THR A 631 -33.06 10.18 3.34
N GLY A 632 -33.18 10.22 2.01
CA GLY A 632 -32.67 11.31 1.18
C GLY A 632 -31.16 11.34 0.95
N ILE A 633 -30.41 10.32 1.40
CA ILE A 633 -28.97 10.22 1.18
C ILE A 633 -28.73 9.60 -0.21
N ILE A 634 -28.46 10.44 -1.20
CA ILE A 634 -28.07 10.00 -2.55
C ILE A 634 -26.67 10.58 -2.83
N PRO A 635 -25.59 9.77 -2.72
CA PRO A 635 -24.21 10.26 -2.67
C PRO A 635 -23.81 11.16 -3.85
N LEU A 636 -24.32 10.86 -5.05
CA LEU A 636 -24.06 11.65 -6.25
C LEU A 636 -25.07 12.77 -6.46
N GLY A 637 -26.34 12.56 -6.09
CA GLY A 637 -27.46 13.48 -6.34
C GLY A 637 -28.71 12.73 -6.78
N LYS A 638 -29.83 13.44 -6.97
CA LYS A 638 -31.10 12.79 -7.31
C LYS A 638 -31.18 12.43 -8.80
N TRP A 639 -31.49 11.16 -9.09
CA TRP A 639 -31.90 10.73 -10.42
C TRP A 639 -33.33 11.17 -10.73
N ASN A 640 -33.51 11.82 -11.89
CA ASN A 640 -34.80 12.11 -12.50
C ASN A 640 -35.17 10.99 -13.48
N ASN A 641 -36.47 10.74 -13.64
CA ASN A 641 -37.01 9.66 -14.49
C ASN A 641 -36.46 8.26 -14.14
N ALA A 642 -36.06 8.06 -12.89
CA ALA A 642 -35.59 6.80 -12.35
C ALA A 642 -36.31 6.46 -11.04
N ALA A 643 -36.38 5.16 -10.74
CA ALA A 643 -36.75 4.63 -9.43
C ALA A 643 -35.63 3.70 -8.93
N ILE A 644 -35.71 3.31 -7.65
CA ILE A 644 -34.87 2.26 -7.07
C ILE A 644 -35.67 0.94 -7.14
N GLY A 645 -35.06 -0.11 -7.67
CA GLY A 645 -35.65 -1.45 -7.85
C GLY A 645 -34.68 -2.58 -7.49
N GLY A 646 -35.20 -3.81 -7.31
CA GLY A 646 -34.47 -4.90 -6.62
C GLY A 646 -33.67 -5.87 -7.49
N ALA A 647 -33.20 -5.48 -8.67
CA ALA A 647 -32.48 -6.39 -9.56
C ALA A 647 -31.05 -5.91 -9.84
N ALA A 648 -30.29 -5.84 -8.74
CA ALA A 648 -28.99 -5.22 -8.60
C ALA A 648 -27.83 -5.97 -9.25
N ASN A 649 -26.75 -5.24 -9.54
CA ASN A 649 -25.47 -5.83 -9.92
C ASN A 649 -24.72 -6.28 -8.67
N THR A 650 -24.68 -5.41 -7.66
CA THR A 650 -24.21 -5.73 -6.31
C THR A 650 -25.19 -5.20 -5.28
N GLY A 651 -25.14 -5.71 -4.04
CA GLY A 651 -26.08 -5.29 -3.00
C GLY A 651 -27.52 -5.73 -3.27
N GLN A 652 -28.49 -4.93 -2.82
CA GLN A 652 -29.92 -5.24 -2.87
C GLN A 652 -30.65 -4.43 -3.94
N ASN A 653 -30.14 -3.25 -4.29
CA ASN A 653 -30.87 -2.27 -5.06
C ASN A 653 -30.12 -1.84 -6.32
N SER A 654 -30.87 -1.40 -7.33
CA SER A 654 -30.36 -0.77 -8.54
C SER A 654 -31.27 0.36 -8.94
N TYR A 655 -30.79 1.26 -9.79
CA TYR A 655 -31.67 2.21 -10.45
C TYR A 655 -32.33 1.58 -11.67
N GLU A 656 -33.56 2.00 -11.94
CA GLU A 656 -34.31 1.63 -13.13
C GLU A 656 -35.02 2.83 -13.74
N SER A 657 -35.07 2.88 -15.07
CA SER A 657 -35.84 3.89 -15.79
C SER A 657 -37.33 3.71 -15.49
N LEU A 658 -38.06 4.79 -15.16
CA LEU A 658 -39.49 4.73 -14.81
C LEU A 658 -40.38 4.10 -15.90
N SER A 659 -40.00 4.28 -17.17
CA SER A 659 -40.66 3.65 -18.31
C SER A 659 -39.69 3.57 -19.47
N ALA A 660 -39.98 2.68 -20.42
CA ALA A 660 -39.19 2.54 -21.63
C ALA A 660 -39.26 3.83 -22.48
N GLY A 661 -38.11 4.26 -23.01
CA GLY A 661 -37.99 5.51 -23.77
C GLY A 661 -37.88 6.79 -22.93
N PHE A 662 -38.06 6.74 -21.61
CA PHE A 662 -37.73 7.87 -20.74
C PHE A 662 -36.21 8.07 -20.71
N THR A 663 -35.77 9.31 -20.51
CA THR A 663 -34.35 9.66 -20.38
C THR A 663 -34.03 9.89 -18.90
N PRO A 664 -33.49 8.88 -18.18
CA PRO A 664 -32.93 9.08 -16.87
C PRO A 664 -31.82 10.12 -16.90
N SER A 665 -31.80 10.99 -15.90
CA SER A 665 -30.66 11.89 -15.72
C SER A 665 -30.38 12.18 -14.27
N LEU A 666 -29.10 12.24 -13.93
CA LEU A 666 -28.58 12.60 -12.62
C LEU A 666 -27.95 13.98 -12.71
N GLN A 667 -28.44 14.91 -11.90
CA GLN A 667 -27.72 16.15 -11.63
C GLN A 667 -26.86 15.95 -10.39
N LEU A 668 -25.56 16.17 -10.51
CA LEU A 668 -24.64 16.05 -9.39
C LEU A 668 -24.95 17.10 -8.33
N SER A 669 -24.98 16.67 -7.06
CA SER A 669 -25.14 17.54 -5.91
C SER A 669 -23.94 18.49 -5.77
N SER A 670 -24.13 19.62 -5.08
CA SER A 670 -23.02 20.55 -4.80
C SER A 670 -21.89 19.90 -4.00
N GLU A 671 -22.22 18.94 -3.11
CA GLU A 671 -21.24 18.18 -2.33
C GLU A 671 -20.45 17.19 -3.20
N ALA A 672 -21.12 16.48 -4.13
CA ALA A 672 -20.45 15.60 -5.07
C ALA A 672 -19.48 16.39 -5.95
N LYS A 673 -19.93 17.54 -6.49
CA LYS A 673 -19.09 18.40 -7.34
C LYS A 673 -17.88 18.98 -6.62
N SER A 674 -18.00 19.33 -5.33
CA SER A 674 -16.87 19.90 -4.57
C SER A 674 -15.74 18.90 -4.31
N LYS A 675 -16.02 17.59 -4.39
CA LYS A 675 -15.01 16.51 -4.28
C LYS A 675 -14.24 16.28 -5.59
N LEU A 676 -14.72 16.80 -6.73
CA LEU A 676 -14.04 16.69 -8.02
C LEU A 676 -13.08 17.86 -8.23
N LYS A 677 -11.79 17.56 -8.36
CA LYS A 677 -10.76 18.53 -8.70
C LYS A 677 -11.02 19.09 -10.10
N LYS A 678 -10.87 20.41 -10.25
CA LYS A 678 -10.93 21.08 -11.55
C LYS A 678 -9.70 20.73 -12.39
N ASN A 679 -9.84 20.85 -13.70
CA ASN A 679 -8.81 20.56 -14.71
C ASN A 679 -8.19 19.17 -14.52
N THR A 680 -9.03 18.19 -14.20
CA THR A 680 -8.63 16.80 -13.91
C THR A 680 -9.43 15.84 -14.79
N THR A 681 -8.79 14.76 -15.20
CA THR A 681 -9.39 13.69 -15.99
C THR A 681 -9.89 12.59 -15.05
N TYR A 682 -11.11 12.09 -15.32
CA TYR A 682 -11.76 11.05 -14.55
C TYR A 682 -12.24 9.92 -15.46
N TYR A 683 -12.30 8.70 -14.94
CA TYR A 683 -13.22 7.69 -15.46
C TYR A 683 -14.55 7.80 -14.74
N LEU A 684 -15.62 7.93 -15.51
CA LEU A 684 -16.96 7.65 -15.03
C LEU A 684 -17.31 6.22 -15.45
N SER A 685 -17.63 5.38 -14.47
CA SER A 685 -18.01 4.00 -14.73
C SER A 685 -19.38 3.66 -14.15
N MET A 686 -20.10 2.75 -14.79
CA MET A 686 -21.38 2.24 -14.30
C MET A 686 -21.68 0.87 -14.93
N TYR A 687 -22.47 0.06 -14.24
CA TYR A 687 -22.95 -1.21 -14.76
C TYR A 687 -24.38 -1.02 -15.27
N LEU A 688 -24.64 -1.38 -16.53
CA LEU A 688 -25.99 -1.29 -17.11
C LEU A 688 -26.46 -2.63 -17.67
N ARG A 689 -27.77 -2.83 -17.68
CA ARG A 689 -28.42 -3.95 -18.39
C ARG A 689 -29.78 -3.55 -18.93
N SER A 690 -30.31 -4.38 -19.83
CA SER A 690 -31.68 -4.28 -20.33
C SER A 690 -32.22 -5.68 -20.66
N GLN A 691 -33.49 -5.95 -20.37
CA GLN A 691 -34.09 -7.28 -20.55
C GLN A 691 -34.02 -7.80 -22.00
N ALA A 692 -33.83 -6.91 -22.97
CA ALA A 692 -33.60 -7.25 -24.37
C ALA A 692 -32.46 -6.39 -24.93
N ASN A 693 -32.03 -6.71 -26.15
CA ASN A 693 -30.98 -5.95 -26.83
C ASN A 693 -31.39 -4.47 -26.96
N ASN A 694 -30.64 -3.61 -26.28
CA ASN A 694 -30.83 -2.17 -26.23
C ASN A 694 -29.47 -1.52 -26.53
N SER A 695 -29.45 -0.30 -27.08
CA SER A 695 -28.16 0.40 -27.24
C SER A 695 -28.22 1.87 -26.87
N PRO A 696 -28.35 2.20 -25.58
CA PRO A 696 -28.41 3.57 -25.12
C PRO A 696 -27.09 4.30 -25.36
N THR A 697 -27.18 5.63 -25.37
CA THR A 697 -26.02 6.52 -25.33
C THR A 697 -25.98 7.19 -23.97
N ILE A 698 -24.89 6.97 -23.23
CA ILE A 698 -24.63 7.67 -21.97
C ILE A 698 -23.89 8.96 -22.32
N GLU A 699 -24.43 10.08 -21.87
CA GLU A 699 -23.92 11.42 -22.14
C GLU A 699 -23.58 12.11 -20.82
N ILE A 700 -22.38 12.68 -20.73
CA ILE A 700 -21.91 13.43 -19.58
C ILE A 700 -21.90 14.89 -19.99
N ARG A 701 -22.60 15.75 -19.25
CA ARG A 701 -22.70 17.18 -19.52
C ARG A 701 -22.08 18.00 -18.40
N GLY A 702 -21.51 19.13 -18.79
CA GLY A 702 -21.03 20.12 -17.83
C GLY A 702 -22.10 21.13 -17.42
N GLU A 703 -21.75 22.08 -16.55
CA GLU A 703 -22.67 23.11 -16.04
C GLU A 703 -23.28 24.01 -17.12
N LYS A 704 -22.65 24.11 -18.30
CA LYS A 704 -23.21 24.82 -19.46
C LYS A 704 -24.22 23.99 -20.26
N ASN A 705 -24.55 22.78 -19.79
CA ASN A 705 -25.35 21.80 -20.51
C ASN A 705 -24.74 21.43 -21.89
N ILE A 706 -23.41 21.51 -21.99
CA ILE A 706 -22.64 21.09 -23.16
C ILE A 706 -22.08 19.69 -22.87
N GLU A 707 -22.20 18.79 -23.85
CA GLU A 707 -21.61 17.45 -23.81
C GLU A 707 -20.09 17.54 -23.58
N ILE A 708 -19.62 16.85 -22.55
CA ILE A 708 -18.20 16.66 -22.25
C ILE A 708 -17.70 15.38 -22.89
N ALA A 709 -18.49 14.31 -22.77
CA ALA A 709 -18.20 13.00 -23.33
C ALA A 709 -19.50 12.22 -23.53
N SER A 710 -19.51 11.30 -24.49
CA SER A 710 -20.61 10.37 -24.67
C SER A 710 -20.10 9.00 -25.12
N LYS A 711 -20.84 7.94 -24.80
CA LYS A 711 -20.55 6.58 -25.22
C LYS A 711 -21.83 5.82 -25.51
N LYS A 712 -21.92 5.25 -26.72
CA LYS A 712 -22.97 4.30 -27.07
C LYS A 712 -22.58 2.91 -26.60
N VAL A 713 -23.51 2.19 -26.00
CA VAL A 713 -23.26 0.90 -25.36
C VAL A 713 -24.29 -0.10 -25.85
N THR A 714 -23.93 -1.37 -26.03
CA THR A 714 -24.89 -2.43 -26.32
C THR A 714 -25.17 -3.21 -25.04
N LEU A 715 -26.44 -3.28 -24.67
CA LEU A 715 -26.92 -3.94 -23.44
C LEU A 715 -27.66 -5.24 -23.76
N ASN A 716 -27.58 -6.16 -22.81
CA ASN A 716 -28.32 -7.41 -22.77
C ASN A 716 -28.82 -7.65 -21.33
N ALA A 717 -29.37 -8.84 -21.05
CA ALA A 717 -29.95 -9.16 -19.76
C ALA A 717 -28.93 -9.19 -18.59
N ASN A 718 -27.64 -9.36 -18.88
CA ASN A 718 -26.55 -9.29 -17.92
C ASN A 718 -26.02 -7.86 -17.80
N TYR A 719 -25.58 -7.52 -16.59
CA TYR A 719 -24.86 -6.27 -16.36
C TYR A 719 -23.58 -6.20 -17.17
N THR A 720 -23.36 -5.04 -17.79
CA THR A 720 -22.18 -4.72 -18.58
C THR A 720 -21.58 -3.43 -18.03
N LYS A 721 -20.30 -3.47 -17.65
CA LYS A 721 -19.58 -2.27 -17.23
C LYS A 721 -19.35 -1.34 -18.41
N VAL A 722 -19.47 -0.04 -18.17
CA VAL A 722 -19.17 1.01 -19.14
C VAL A 722 -18.27 2.03 -18.50
N ASP A 723 -17.07 2.19 -19.06
CA ASP A 723 -16.13 3.24 -18.66
C ASP A 723 -16.08 4.35 -19.71
N ILE A 724 -16.18 5.60 -19.24
CA ILE A 724 -16.16 6.81 -20.06
C ILE A 724 -15.12 7.76 -19.48
N LEU A 725 -14.14 8.16 -20.31
CA LEU A 725 -13.14 9.15 -19.92
C LEU A 725 -13.76 10.55 -19.99
N VAL A 726 -13.71 11.30 -18.89
CA VAL A 726 -14.38 12.59 -18.70
C VAL A 726 -13.36 13.65 -18.30
N LYS A 727 -13.42 14.81 -18.95
CA LYS A 727 -12.54 15.97 -18.70
C LYS A 727 -13.27 17.01 -17.86
N ASN A 728 -12.93 17.12 -16.57
CA ASN A 728 -13.56 18.06 -15.65
C ASN A 728 -12.86 19.43 -15.67
N SER A 729 -13.10 20.25 -16.71
CA SER A 729 -12.49 21.57 -16.83
C SER A 729 -13.11 22.61 -15.88
N GLU A 730 -12.36 23.66 -15.53
CA GLU A 730 -12.92 24.76 -14.73
C GLU A 730 -14.03 25.55 -15.46
N ASN A 731 -13.98 25.62 -16.79
CA ASN A 731 -14.92 26.40 -17.59
C ASN A 731 -16.23 25.65 -17.90
N ASN A 732 -16.21 24.32 -17.87
CA ASN A 732 -17.40 23.48 -18.00
C ASN A 732 -17.26 22.24 -17.10
N PRO A 733 -17.34 22.41 -15.77
CA PRO A 733 -17.17 21.31 -14.83
C PRO A 733 -18.33 20.32 -14.96
N VAL A 734 -18.06 19.05 -14.66
CA VAL A 734 -19.03 17.94 -14.74
C VAL A 734 -20.24 18.24 -13.86
N ASN A 735 -21.44 18.10 -14.41
CA ASN A 735 -22.67 18.47 -13.73
C ASN A 735 -23.77 17.43 -13.87
N GLN A 736 -23.86 16.73 -15.01
CA GLN A 736 -24.98 15.84 -15.28
C GLN A 736 -24.54 14.55 -15.99
N ILE A 737 -25.22 13.45 -15.66
CA ILE A 737 -25.13 12.17 -16.37
C ILE A 737 -26.51 11.91 -16.96
N VAL A 738 -26.58 11.58 -18.25
CA VAL A 738 -27.83 11.37 -18.98
C VAL A 738 -27.76 10.02 -19.69
N ILE A 739 -28.79 9.19 -19.53
CA ILE A 739 -28.90 7.90 -20.23
C ILE A 739 -29.96 8.06 -21.31
N ASN A 740 -29.53 8.26 -22.55
CA ASN A 740 -30.42 8.41 -23.71
C ASN A 740 -30.77 7.02 -24.27
N PRO A 741 -31.99 6.49 -24.06
CA PRO A 741 -32.39 5.21 -24.63
C PRO A 741 -32.52 5.32 -26.16
N ASN A 742 -32.22 4.24 -26.86
CA ASN A 742 -32.48 4.15 -28.30
C ASN A 742 -33.78 3.39 -28.63
N SER A 743 -34.46 2.84 -27.61
CA SER A 743 -35.65 2.02 -27.72
C SER A 743 -36.71 2.50 -26.74
N THR A 744 -37.97 2.50 -27.18
CA THR A 744 -39.16 2.83 -26.37
C THR A 744 -39.80 1.60 -25.74
N ASN A 745 -39.22 0.41 -25.90
CA ASN A 745 -39.88 -0.85 -25.53
C ASN A 745 -39.26 -1.56 -24.31
N HIS A 746 -38.05 -1.20 -23.90
CA HIS A 746 -37.35 -1.84 -22.79
C HIS A 746 -36.75 -0.82 -21.84
N SER A 747 -36.98 -1.03 -20.54
CA SER A 747 -36.32 -0.26 -19.47
C SER A 747 -34.83 -0.57 -19.42
N ILE A 748 -34.09 0.37 -18.83
CA ILE A 748 -32.67 0.23 -18.56
C ILE A 748 -32.51 0.22 -17.05
N ASN A 749 -31.76 -0.75 -16.54
CA ASN A 749 -31.32 -0.81 -15.16
C ASN A 749 -29.84 -0.44 -15.11
N TRP A 750 -29.43 0.31 -14.09
CA TRP A 750 -28.03 0.63 -13.85
C TRP A 750 -27.70 0.64 -12.37
N ASP A 751 -26.43 0.41 -12.09
CA ASP A 751 -25.91 0.24 -10.74
C ASP A 751 -24.42 0.59 -10.69
N ASP A 752 -23.87 0.69 -9.47
CA ASP A 752 -22.45 0.89 -9.18
C ASP A 752 -21.83 2.07 -9.97
N VAL A 753 -22.43 3.26 -9.84
CA VAL A 753 -21.94 4.46 -10.52
C VAL A 753 -20.72 5.01 -9.78
N THR A 754 -19.59 5.08 -10.46
CA THR A 754 -18.29 5.51 -9.91
C THR A 754 -17.69 6.66 -10.70
N ILE A 755 -16.97 7.55 -10.00
CA ILE A 755 -16.09 8.56 -10.61
C ILE A 755 -14.70 8.42 -10.01
N THR A 756 -13.72 8.01 -10.81
CA THR A 756 -12.35 7.66 -10.39
C THR A 756 -11.33 8.58 -11.04
N GLU A 757 -10.43 9.18 -10.24
CA GLU A 757 -9.40 10.12 -10.71
C GLU A 757 -8.31 9.40 -11.52
N VAL A 758 -7.89 10.00 -12.64
CA VAL A 758 -6.82 9.48 -13.51
C VAL A 758 -5.55 10.33 -13.38
N SER A 759 -5.61 11.57 -13.87
CA SER A 759 -4.47 12.48 -14.02
C SER A 759 -4.93 13.93 -14.21
N ALA A 760 -4.03 14.90 -14.04
CA ALA A 760 -4.34 16.28 -14.38
C ALA A 760 -4.53 16.43 -15.90
N MET A 761 -5.40 17.36 -16.31
CA MET A 761 -5.57 17.67 -17.73
C MET A 761 -4.31 18.33 -18.30
N LYS A 762 -3.89 17.86 -19.47
CA LYS A 762 -2.79 18.48 -20.24
C LYS A 762 -3.37 19.65 -21.05
N PRO A 763 -2.56 20.66 -21.43
CA PRO A 763 -3.06 21.79 -22.23
C PRO A 763 -3.81 21.39 -23.51
N LYS A 764 -3.40 20.30 -24.15
CA LYS A 764 -4.07 19.70 -25.32
C LYS A 764 -5.49 19.20 -25.04
N ASP A 765 -5.83 18.96 -23.77
CA ASP A 765 -7.13 18.44 -23.38
C ASP A 765 -8.21 19.51 -23.27
N PHE A 766 -7.83 20.78 -23.18
CA PHE A 766 -8.77 21.91 -23.14
C PHE A 766 -9.47 22.10 -24.48
N SER A 767 -10.79 22.30 -24.44
CA SER A 767 -11.58 22.66 -25.62
C SER A 767 -11.22 24.05 -26.14
N ASN A 768 -11.64 24.37 -27.37
CA ASN A 768 -11.44 25.72 -27.92
C ASN A 768 -12.14 26.79 -27.06
N ASP A 769 -13.27 26.47 -26.43
CA ASP A 769 -14.00 27.41 -25.59
C ASP A 769 -13.38 27.57 -24.19
N ASP A 770 -12.72 26.53 -23.67
CA ASP A 770 -11.89 26.65 -22.46
C ASP A 770 -10.73 27.61 -22.71
N ILE A 771 -10.08 27.46 -23.87
CA ILE A 771 -9.00 28.35 -24.30
C ILE A 771 -9.53 29.78 -24.47
N LYS A 772 -10.62 30.00 -25.20
CA LYS A 772 -11.23 31.34 -25.33
C LYS A 772 -11.59 31.96 -23.98
N LYS A 773 -12.09 31.17 -23.03
CA LYS A 773 -12.42 31.65 -21.69
C LYS A 773 -11.19 32.18 -20.96
N ILE A 774 -10.05 31.49 -21.08
CA ILE A 774 -8.76 31.93 -20.53
C ILE A 774 -8.37 33.29 -21.13
N TYR A 775 -8.60 33.49 -22.44
CA TYR A 775 -8.33 34.77 -23.13
C TYR A 775 -9.40 35.85 -22.94
N LYS A 776 -10.44 35.64 -22.12
CA LYS A 776 -11.58 36.58 -22.01
C LYS A 776 -11.20 37.91 -21.33
N ASP A 777 -10.23 37.90 -20.42
CA ASP A 777 -9.75 39.12 -19.77
C ASP A 777 -8.64 39.75 -20.62
N TYR A 778 -8.90 40.93 -21.19
CA TYR A 778 -7.93 41.65 -22.00
C TYR A 778 -8.08 43.15 -21.85
N THR A 779 -7.03 43.88 -22.25
CA THR A 779 -7.04 45.34 -22.41
C THR A 779 -6.59 45.72 -23.81
N GLU A 780 -7.27 46.70 -24.39
CA GLU A 780 -6.92 47.27 -25.69
C GLU A 780 -6.02 48.49 -25.51
N VAL A 781 -5.01 48.61 -26.36
CA VAL A 781 -4.18 49.82 -26.47
C VAL A 781 -4.57 50.52 -27.76
N LYS A 782 -5.18 51.70 -27.64
CA LYS A 782 -5.64 52.52 -28.78
C LYS A 782 -4.91 53.85 -28.86
N ASN A 783 -4.69 54.33 -30.08
CA ASN A 783 -4.22 55.68 -30.38
C ASN A 783 -5.20 56.32 -31.39
N GLY A 784 -6.16 57.11 -30.88
CA GLY A 784 -7.28 57.59 -31.69
C GLY A 784 -8.17 56.45 -32.18
N SER A 785 -8.42 56.39 -33.50
CA SER A 785 -9.21 55.33 -34.14
C SER A 785 -8.43 54.03 -34.40
N TYR A 786 -7.11 54.01 -34.12
CA TYR A 786 -6.25 52.87 -34.36
C TYR A 786 -6.09 52.01 -33.11
N LEU A 787 -6.31 50.71 -33.26
CA LEU A 787 -5.94 49.68 -32.29
C LEU A 787 -4.48 49.28 -32.54
N ASP A 788 -3.65 49.56 -31.55
CA ASP A 788 -2.20 49.32 -31.61
C ASP A 788 -1.81 47.96 -31.05
N ALA A 789 -2.53 47.49 -30.03
CA ALA A 789 -2.28 46.18 -29.42
C ALA A 789 -3.48 45.68 -28.61
N VAL A 790 -3.53 44.37 -28.41
CA VAL A 790 -4.41 43.71 -27.42
C VAL A 790 -3.54 42.97 -26.42
N THR A 791 -3.75 43.20 -25.13
CA THR A 791 -3.03 42.53 -24.05
C THR A 791 -3.98 41.60 -23.31
N PHE A 792 -3.81 40.30 -23.48
CA PHE A 792 -4.63 39.28 -22.83
C PHE A 792 -4.01 38.89 -21.49
N LYS A 793 -4.82 38.84 -20.43
CA LYS A 793 -4.34 38.63 -19.06
C LYS A 793 -4.42 37.18 -18.61
N ASN A 794 -3.57 36.79 -17.67
CA ASN A 794 -3.59 35.48 -17.02
C ASN A 794 -3.49 34.27 -17.98
N ILE A 795 -2.73 34.39 -19.07
CA ILE A 795 -2.58 33.35 -20.11
C ILE A 795 -1.60 32.22 -19.68
N LYS A 796 -1.08 32.29 -18.46
CA LYS A 796 -0.09 31.35 -17.89
C LYS A 796 -0.37 29.87 -18.17
N PRO A 797 -1.61 29.33 -18.04
CA PRO A 797 -1.87 27.89 -18.31
C PRO A 797 -1.65 27.45 -19.76
N LEU A 798 -1.60 28.40 -20.71
CA LEU A 798 -1.50 28.14 -22.14
C LEU A 798 -0.23 28.70 -22.77
N GLN A 799 0.65 29.34 -21.99
CA GLN A 799 1.76 30.13 -22.52
C GLN A 799 2.76 29.33 -23.38
N ASN A 800 2.96 28.05 -23.05
CA ASN A 800 3.85 27.14 -23.79
C ASN A 800 3.06 26.21 -24.74
N TYR A 801 1.74 26.36 -24.79
CA TYR A 801 0.85 25.58 -25.65
C TYR A 801 0.38 26.41 -26.85
N VAL A 802 0.10 27.71 -26.67
CA VAL A 802 -0.14 28.67 -27.75
C VAL A 802 1.20 29.24 -28.20
N THR A 803 1.63 28.86 -29.40
CA THR A 803 2.97 29.16 -29.92
C THR A 803 2.99 30.35 -30.87
N LYS A 804 1.85 30.70 -31.48
CA LYS A 804 1.73 31.79 -32.47
C LYS A 804 0.41 32.52 -32.33
N TYR A 805 0.37 33.76 -32.82
CA TYR A 805 -0.86 34.50 -33.07
C TYR A 805 -0.99 34.83 -34.54
N ARG A 806 -2.20 34.68 -35.07
CA ARG A 806 -2.58 35.11 -36.42
C ARG A 806 -3.55 36.26 -36.31
N VAL A 807 -3.28 37.34 -37.03
CA VAL A 807 -4.13 38.53 -37.06
C VAL A 807 -4.73 38.65 -38.45
N LYS A 808 -6.05 38.81 -38.49
CA LYS A 808 -6.81 39.09 -39.71
C LYS A 808 -7.58 40.39 -39.56
N ASN A 809 -7.72 41.15 -40.64
CA ASN A 809 -8.68 42.24 -40.69
C ASN A 809 -9.73 42.02 -41.80
N ARG A 810 -10.86 42.72 -41.66
CA ARG A 810 -11.91 42.82 -42.69
C ARG A 810 -12.53 44.21 -42.64
N SER A 811 -13.18 44.62 -43.71
CA SER A 811 -13.90 45.89 -43.71
C SER A 811 -15.05 45.85 -42.69
N ALA A 812 -15.15 46.89 -41.86
CA ALA A 812 -16.30 47.12 -40.98
C ALA A 812 -17.47 47.77 -41.72
N ILE A 813 -17.22 48.34 -42.91
CA ILE A 813 -18.20 49.07 -43.72
C ILE A 813 -18.46 48.32 -45.03
N PRO A 814 -19.70 47.86 -45.30
CA PRO A 814 -20.02 47.16 -46.54
C PRO A 814 -19.62 47.98 -47.78
N GLY A 815 -18.82 47.40 -48.68
CA GLY A 815 -18.39 48.03 -49.94
C GLY A 815 -17.13 48.89 -49.86
N LEU A 816 -16.57 49.15 -48.67
CA LEU A 816 -15.29 49.86 -48.51
C LEU A 816 -14.13 48.85 -48.56
N GLY A 817 -13.24 48.99 -49.56
CA GLY A 817 -12.02 48.19 -49.64
C GLY A 817 -11.02 48.58 -48.56
N VAL A 818 -10.43 47.59 -47.89
CA VAL A 818 -9.37 47.76 -46.88
C VAL A 818 -8.17 46.91 -47.26
N ILE A 819 -6.97 47.30 -46.82
CA ILE A 819 -5.75 46.52 -47.09
C ILE A 819 -5.82 45.24 -46.23
N PRO A 820 -5.86 44.04 -46.84
CA PRO A 820 -6.00 42.82 -46.09
C PRO A 820 -4.71 42.50 -45.31
N ILE A 821 -4.87 42.25 -44.03
CA ILE A 821 -3.89 41.70 -43.11
C ILE A 821 -4.30 40.26 -42.88
N ASP A 822 -3.39 39.34 -43.16
CA ASP A 822 -3.50 37.93 -42.77
C ASP A 822 -2.08 37.43 -42.52
N LYS A 823 -1.60 37.60 -41.29
CA LYS A 823 -0.21 37.30 -40.93
C LYS A 823 -0.16 36.56 -39.61
N THR A 824 0.70 35.55 -39.56
CA THR A 824 1.00 34.78 -38.36
C THR A 824 2.39 35.15 -37.87
N LEU A 825 2.51 35.50 -36.59
CA LEU A 825 3.78 35.72 -35.92
C LEU A 825 3.87 34.82 -34.69
N ASP A 826 5.10 34.51 -34.27
CA ASP A 826 5.33 33.77 -33.04
C ASP A 826 4.77 34.54 -31.83
N SER A 827 4.30 33.79 -30.84
CA SER A 827 3.78 34.34 -29.60
C SER A 827 4.87 35.15 -28.90
N GLY A 828 4.56 36.40 -28.56
CA GLY A 828 5.44 37.23 -27.76
C GLY A 828 5.58 36.67 -26.34
N PRO A 829 6.63 37.07 -25.59
CA PRO A 829 6.76 36.63 -24.20
C PRO A 829 5.56 37.10 -23.39
N VAL A 830 5.03 36.22 -22.55
CA VAL A 830 4.11 36.60 -21.47
C VAL A 830 4.88 37.52 -20.51
N ASN A 831 4.25 38.59 -20.02
CA ASN A 831 4.83 39.59 -19.12
C ASN A 831 4.73 39.16 -17.64
N ASN A 832 5.24 39.97 -16.72
CA ASN A 832 5.30 39.59 -15.30
C ASN A 832 3.95 39.40 -14.60
N ASN A 833 2.86 39.87 -15.19
CA ASN A 833 1.52 39.69 -14.65
C ASN A 833 0.84 38.43 -15.20
N GLY A 834 1.49 37.70 -16.11
CA GLY A 834 0.87 36.60 -16.83
C GLY A 834 0.13 37.05 -18.10
N ASP A 835 0.38 38.26 -18.59
CA ASP A 835 -0.31 38.80 -19.75
C ASP A 835 0.52 38.66 -21.02
N VAL A 836 -0.12 38.41 -22.15
CA VAL A 836 0.53 38.39 -23.46
C VAL A 836 0.02 39.53 -24.31
N LYS A 837 0.95 40.33 -24.85
CA LYS A 837 0.64 41.47 -25.72
C LYS A 837 0.78 41.05 -27.17
N VAL A 838 -0.32 41.06 -27.91
CA VAL A 838 -0.33 40.98 -29.37
C VAL A 838 -0.21 42.40 -29.91
N ASN A 839 1.00 42.79 -30.29
CA ASN A 839 1.30 44.12 -30.83
C ASN A 839 0.93 44.18 -32.32
N LEU A 840 -0.17 44.85 -32.65
CA LEU A 840 -0.70 44.92 -34.01
C LEU A 840 0.20 45.73 -34.95
N ARG A 841 1.10 46.56 -34.40
CA ARG A 841 2.12 47.26 -35.19
C ARG A 841 3.11 46.32 -35.91
N ASP A 842 3.28 45.10 -35.39
CA ASP A 842 4.15 44.09 -36.00
C ASP A 842 3.46 43.39 -37.20
N TYR A 843 2.13 43.54 -37.29
CA TYR A 843 1.27 43.02 -38.36
C TYR A 843 0.92 44.09 -39.39
N SER A 844 0.83 45.36 -38.98
CA SER A 844 0.58 46.55 -39.82
C SER A 844 1.32 47.76 -39.27
N SER A 845 2.11 48.47 -40.08
CA SER A 845 3.00 49.55 -39.63
C SER A 845 2.33 50.66 -38.81
N ASN A 846 1.03 50.89 -39.01
CA ASN A 846 0.27 51.98 -38.36
C ASN A 846 -0.76 51.47 -37.33
N GLY A 847 -0.74 50.18 -36.98
CA GLY A 847 -1.86 49.55 -36.26
C GLY A 847 -3.06 49.28 -37.17
N ILE A 848 -4.23 49.03 -36.58
CA ILE A 848 -5.47 48.69 -37.33
C ILE A 848 -6.54 49.75 -37.04
N ASN A 849 -7.10 50.37 -38.08
CA ASN A 849 -8.12 51.42 -37.91
C ASN A 849 -9.51 50.82 -37.62
N THR A 850 -9.84 50.67 -36.34
CA THR A 850 -11.11 50.04 -35.91
C THR A 850 -12.37 50.86 -36.22
N ALA A 851 -12.24 52.09 -36.76
CA ALA A 851 -13.38 52.86 -37.24
C ALA A 851 -13.91 52.37 -38.60
N ILE A 852 -13.06 51.71 -39.40
CA ILE A 852 -13.39 51.23 -40.76
C ILE A 852 -13.04 49.75 -40.98
N GLU A 853 -12.32 49.12 -40.05
CA GLU A 853 -11.90 47.71 -40.09
C GLU A 853 -12.34 46.98 -38.82
N LYS A 854 -12.63 45.68 -38.95
CA LYS A 854 -12.69 44.74 -37.82
C LYS A 854 -11.44 43.89 -37.82
N VAL A 855 -10.85 43.66 -36.65
CA VAL A 855 -9.73 42.75 -36.45
C VAL A 855 -10.17 41.48 -35.73
N ASP A 856 -9.62 40.36 -36.17
CA ASP A 856 -9.72 39.07 -35.50
C ASP A 856 -8.31 38.60 -35.12
N ILE A 857 -8.13 38.15 -33.88
CA ILE A 857 -6.88 37.55 -33.41
C ILE A 857 -7.15 36.08 -33.09
N TYR A 858 -6.34 35.21 -33.68
CA TYR A 858 -6.38 33.77 -33.48
C TYR A 858 -5.15 33.31 -32.71
N ALA A 859 -5.35 32.56 -31.64
CA ALA A 859 -4.31 31.77 -30.98
C ALA A 859 -4.06 30.50 -31.80
N ILE A 860 -2.80 30.20 -32.09
CA ILE A 860 -2.39 28.95 -32.74
C ILE A 860 -1.65 28.09 -31.73
N THR A 861 -2.22 26.92 -31.44
CA THR A 861 -1.66 25.96 -30.50
C THR A 861 -0.56 25.09 -31.13
N ASN A 862 0.27 24.44 -30.33
CA ASN A 862 1.37 23.59 -30.79
C ASN A 862 0.89 22.33 -31.55
N ASP A 863 -0.35 21.90 -31.35
CA ASP A 863 -1.01 20.84 -32.10
C ASP A 863 -1.78 21.36 -33.32
N GLY A 864 -1.68 22.65 -33.64
CA GLY A 864 -2.16 23.26 -34.88
C GLY A 864 -3.60 23.78 -34.86
N ARG A 865 -4.27 23.85 -33.71
CA ARG A 865 -5.61 24.47 -33.62
C ARG A 865 -5.51 25.97 -33.78
N GLU A 866 -6.31 26.54 -34.67
CA GLU A 866 -6.50 27.99 -34.84
C GLU A 866 -7.79 28.41 -34.12
N ILE A 867 -7.65 29.22 -33.06
CA ILE A 867 -8.77 29.55 -32.15
C ILE A 867 -8.95 31.06 -32.11
N LEU A 868 -10.11 31.56 -32.56
CA LEU A 868 -10.46 32.98 -32.45
C LEU A 868 -10.59 33.36 -30.97
N ILE A 869 -9.70 34.22 -30.48
CA ILE A 869 -9.64 34.66 -29.07
C ILE A 869 -10.05 36.12 -28.87
N TYR A 870 -10.06 36.91 -29.94
CA TYR A 870 -10.49 38.31 -29.92
C TYR A 870 -11.07 38.72 -31.26
N SER A 871 -12.13 39.54 -31.22
CA SER A 871 -12.73 40.19 -32.38
C SER A 871 -13.20 41.58 -31.96
N SER A 872 -12.87 42.61 -32.74
CA SER A 872 -13.21 44.02 -32.46
C SER A 872 -14.58 44.44 -32.98
#